data_AF-A0A9W8JRX7-F1
#
_entry.id   AF-A0A9W8JRX7-F1
#
_cell.length_a   1.000
_cell.length_b   1.000
_cell.length_c   1.000
_cell.angle_alpha   90.00
_cell.angle_beta   90.00
_cell.angle_gamma   90.00
#
_symmetry.space_group_name_H-M   'P 1'
#
loop_
_entity.id
_entity.type
_entity.pdbx_description
1 polymer ?
#
loop_
_entity_poly.entity_id
_entity_poly.type
_entity_poly.pdbx_seq_one_letter_code
_entity_poly.pdbx_strand_id
1 'polypeptide(L)'
;MDFVFGSAVQGSSLLLILVSYDIACQWFINLFKRMFDHWPKDLRVSEKTKLVPAIPKLHEPMHSAANHQMYSLNYLPGVGASDLEVPERVWSSHNALGNSTKGQGPGSRQDVIDFHIAFWNWLKYINLGKTLNRKHRSAVAERNIQVEGHRGLTASLKKKKAVRAWEAMCVAWEQDVFPKHKENPYETNDAAMTEAQAKKELAKEEELRLAAGGVSLHETSAASFIAMGLDIEEVQRRLQRLAKRTPDKATARQAGGLIEQRNQLTVRIRSWEVLLPIYLPGILQHQTDLRTANPSLKVAEHPEEQELWLPSRLSTEVRRRICVEGLPRIEEKLRTAQCYDSLDAIRHVLKIKSRLVKFKNKNVRGQREGTRSRAVIDRVHDRARAVAAKYRAARAAKRELSGPGEWEADLQVLEDRDIRSYQDPNHLRQHVGRRGTLEDDQIDQSTAAPLETDEFSLLPQERSRRDGTGESRRTLSWIWLTKSIDPSPNGADTSTPNPSPATTSTANTDVANNDGAPGENGDNDNNEDDDDDDDDDDDDDDDDDNVNGPDDILRSEWAKSRARAARAKEEVMLLREEMRRVLEFLKWKEQWWLERAGLKSGDKAQVEALSAYAFSQAALQRSLAESFRIMWQKPLAEQGAHHISSTRPTAHDIPLASEQVIDDSSDSEDEDEDEDEDEDEDNNFDDLEHCAETDDDDDDDDDDDDDDDDDSDEEEGLAEFDGDDADGA
;
A
#
# COMPACT_ATOMS: atom_id res chain seq x y z
N MET A 1 -19.75 -14.46 20.75
CA MET A 1 -18.61 -13.52 20.89
C MET A 1 -18.64 -12.73 22.18
N ASP A 2 -19.66 -11.89 22.44
CA ASP A 2 -19.73 -11.04 23.64
C ASP A 2 -19.44 -11.79 24.95
N PHE A 3 -20.10 -12.92 25.20
CA PHE A 3 -19.86 -13.71 26.41
C PHE A 3 -18.42 -14.23 26.49
N VAL A 4 -17.86 -14.72 25.37
CA VAL A 4 -16.49 -15.25 25.31
C VAL A 4 -15.48 -14.14 25.59
N PHE A 5 -15.64 -12.99 24.94
CA PHE A 5 -14.79 -11.83 25.15
C PHE A 5 -14.89 -11.32 26.60
N GLY A 6 -16.12 -11.09 27.09
CA GLY A 6 -16.35 -10.64 28.46
C GLY A 6 -15.76 -11.58 29.50
N SER A 7 -15.88 -12.90 29.29
CA SER A 7 -15.32 -13.92 30.19
C SER A 7 -13.79 -13.93 30.15
N ALA A 8 -13.19 -13.75 28.96
CA ALA A 8 -11.74 -13.74 28.79
C ALA A 8 -11.07 -12.51 29.44
N VAL A 9 -11.76 -11.37 29.47
CA VAL A 9 -11.24 -10.13 30.08
C VAL A 9 -11.70 -9.94 31.53
N GLN A 10 -12.59 -10.81 32.03
CA GLN A 10 -13.10 -10.75 33.39
C GLN A 10 -11.95 -10.86 34.41
N GLY A 11 -11.91 -9.96 35.38
CA GLY A 11 -10.86 -9.95 36.41
C GLY A 11 -9.49 -9.45 35.93
N SER A 12 -9.37 -9.03 34.67
CA SER A 12 -8.14 -8.42 34.16
C SER A 12 -7.89 -7.06 34.84
N SER A 13 -6.65 -6.85 35.29
CA SER A 13 -6.16 -5.57 35.83
C SER A 13 -5.44 -4.73 34.77
N LEU A 14 -5.58 -5.08 33.49
CA LEU A 14 -4.92 -4.37 32.39
C LEU A 14 -5.60 -3.02 32.12
N LEU A 15 -4.78 -1.99 31.94
CA LEU A 15 -5.25 -0.64 31.61
C LEU A 15 -5.56 -0.47 30.12
N LEU A 16 -5.00 -1.33 29.27
CA LEU A 16 -5.16 -1.31 27.81
C LEU A 16 -5.33 -2.75 27.32
N ILE A 17 -6.36 -2.98 26.51
CA ILE A 17 -6.60 -4.27 25.84
C ILE A 17 -6.79 -4.00 24.35
N LEU A 18 -5.90 -4.58 23.55
CA LEU A 18 -6.05 -4.68 22.10
C LEU A 18 -6.98 -5.84 21.77
N VAL A 19 -7.99 -5.59 20.96
CA VAL A 19 -9.01 -6.58 20.57
C VAL A 19 -8.94 -6.79 19.07
N SER A 20 -8.24 -7.84 18.66
CA SER A 20 -8.14 -8.24 17.25
C SER A 20 -9.28 -9.17 16.88
N TYR A 21 -10.03 -8.83 15.83
CA TYR A 21 -11.10 -9.67 15.29
C TYR A 21 -11.39 -9.30 13.84
N ASP A 22 -11.59 -10.28 12.96
CA ASP A 22 -11.74 -10.07 11.51
C ASP A 22 -12.87 -9.09 11.23
N ILE A 23 -14.00 -9.26 11.91
CA ILE A 23 -15.18 -8.38 11.82
C ILE A 23 -15.25 -7.36 12.96
N ALA A 24 -14.11 -6.93 13.53
CA ALA A 24 -14.08 -5.91 14.57
C ALA A 24 -14.83 -4.63 14.16
N CYS A 25 -14.77 -4.27 12.87
CA CYS A 25 -15.49 -3.12 12.34
C CYS A 25 -17.02 -3.23 12.44
N GLN A 26 -17.58 -4.43 12.52
CA GLN A 26 -19.02 -4.64 12.70
C GLN A 26 -19.38 -4.88 14.17
N TRP A 27 -18.59 -5.74 14.82
CA TRP A 27 -18.89 -6.20 16.17
C TRP A 27 -18.63 -5.12 17.24
N PHE A 28 -17.55 -4.36 17.10
CA PHE A 28 -17.07 -3.43 18.14
C PHE A 28 -17.90 -2.15 18.23
N ILE A 29 -18.53 -1.69 17.13
CA ILE A 29 -19.34 -0.46 17.08
C ILE A 29 -20.38 -0.42 18.20
N ASN A 30 -21.05 -1.55 18.44
CA ASN A 30 -22.14 -1.65 19.41
C ASN A 30 -21.71 -2.36 20.71
N LEU A 31 -20.41 -2.62 20.92
CA LEU A 31 -19.92 -3.41 22.05
C LEU A 31 -20.27 -2.76 23.39
N PHE A 32 -19.97 -1.47 23.56
CA PHE A 32 -20.24 -0.76 24.82
C PHE A 32 -21.74 -0.72 25.13
N LYS A 33 -22.58 -0.44 24.12
CA LYS A 33 -24.04 -0.49 24.27
C LYS A 33 -24.50 -1.86 24.78
N ARG A 34 -24.08 -2.95 24.13
CA ARG A 34 -24.43 -4.32 24.56
C ARG A 34 -23.90 -4.64 25.96
N MET A 35 -22.69 -4.19 26.28
CA MET A 35 -22.07 -4.39 27.59
C MET A 35 -22.86 -3.70 28.72
N PHE A 36 -23.27 -2.46 28.52
CA PHE A 36 -24.01 -1.71 29.56
C PHE A 36 -25.47 -2.13 29.67
N ASP A 37 -26.13 -2.42 28.55
CA ASP A 37 -27.56 -2.73 28.50
C ASP A 37 -27.86 -4.19 28.85
N HIS A 38 -26.98 -5.13 28.50
CA HIS A 38 -27.29 -6.56 28.54
C HIS A 38 -26.34 -7.41 29.37
N TRP A 39 -25.09 -6.99 29.61
CA TRP A 39 -24.14 -7.85 30.33
C TRP A 39 -24.34 -7.76 31.85
N PRO A 40 -24.21 -8.91 32.56
CA PRO A 40 -24.12 -8.93 34.02
C PRO A 40 -23.01 -8.01 34.52
N LYS A 41 -23.23 -7.35 35.66
CA LYS A 41 -22.26 -6.37 36.22
C LYS A 41 -20.86 -6.96 36.38
N ASP A 42 -20.78 -8.22 36.81
CA ASP A 42 -19.52 -8.91 37.08
C ASP A 42 -18.74 -9.27 35.80
N LEU A 43 -19.39 -9.24 34.63
CA LEU A 43 -18.79 -9.50 33.32
C LEU A 43 -18.36 -8.20 32.60
N ARG A 44 -18.74 -7.04 33.14
CA ARG A 44 -18.41 -5.76 32.52
C ARG A 44 -16.93 -5.47 32.66
N VAL A 45 -16.34 -4.94 31.59
CA VAL A 45 -14.98 -4.42 31.62
C VAL A 45 -14.95 -3.18 32.51
N SER A 46 -13.87 -3.03 33.30
CA SER A 46 -13.63 -1.84 34.10
C SER A 46 -13.63 -0.58 33.22
N GLU A 47 -14.29 0.48 33.68
CA GLU A 47 -14.30 1.79 32.98
C GLU A 47 -12.89 2.40 32.83
N LYS A 48 -11.94 1.94 33.66
CA LYS A 48 -10.53 2.38 33.59
C LYS A 48 -9.74 1.68 32.47
N THR A 49 -10.26 0.61 31.90
CA THR A 49 -9.58 -0.19 30.88
C THR A 49 -9.94 0.33 29.49
N LYS A 50 -8.92 0.80 28.75
CA LYS A 50 -9.08 1.23 27.35
C LYS A 50 -9.15 -0.01 26.44
N LEU A 51 -10.24 -0.15 25.69
CA LEU A 51 -10.38 -1.18 24.65
C LEU A 51 -10.05 -0.57 23.28
N VAL A 52 -9.20 -1.24 22.51
CA VAL A 52 -8.78 -0.78 21.17
C VAL A 52 -9.04 -1.88 20.17
N PRO A 53 -9.95 -1.71 19.20
CA PRO A 53 -10.21 -2.71 18.18
C PRO A 53 -9.13 -2.69 17.08
N ALA A 54 -8.82 -3.86 16.54
CA ALA A 54 -7.97 -4.03 15.37
C ALA A 54 -8.50 -5.14 14.46
N ILE A 55 -8.19 -5.05 13.17
CA ILE A 55 -8.42 -6.10 12.19
C ILE A 55 -7.06 -6.68 11.80
N PRO A 56 -6.87 -8.02 11.81
CA PRO A 56 -5.66 -8.65 11.31
C PRO A 56 -5.32 -8.22 9.87
N LYS A 57 -4.03 -8.14 9.53
CA LYS A 57 -3.55 -7.53 8.27
C LYS A 57 -4.00 -8.25 7.00
N LEU A 58 -4.21 -9.57 7.04
CA LEU A 58 -4.66 -10.38 5.92
C LEU A 58 -6.14 -10.11 5.59
N HIS A 59 -6.95 -9.86 6.63
CA HIS A 59 -8.38 -9.63 6.50
C HIS A 59 -8.71 -8.18 6.16
N GLU A 60 -7.92 -7.20 6.64
CA GLU A 60 -8.18 -5.77 6.42
C GLU A 60 -8.47 -5.38 4.95
N PRO A 61 -7.74 -5.87 3.93
CA PRO A 61 -8.02 -5.57 2.52
C PRO A 61 -9.37 -6.06 2.01
N MET A 62 -9.93 -7.13 2.61
CA MET A 62 -11.24 -7.68 2.23
C MET A 62 -12.40 -6.81 2.71
N HIS A 63 -12.10 -5.83 3.56
CA HIS A 63 -13.07 -4.94 4.18
C HIS A 63 -13.07 -3.60 3.43
N SER A 64 -13.84 -3.47 2.35
CA SER A 64 -13.91 -2.24 1.53
C SER A 64 -14.76 -1.10 2.13
N ALA A 65 -14.79 -0.93 3.46
CA ALA A 65 -15.63 0.10 4.09
C ALA A 65 -14.84 1.37 4.45
N ALA A 66 -15.54 2.50 4.47
CA ALA A 66 -14.97 3.80 4.81
C ALA A 66 -14.39 3.81 6.24
N ASN A 67 -13.30 4.56 6.43
CA ASN A 67 -12.60 4.76 7.70
C ASN A 67 -11.91 3.53 8.33
N HIS A 68 -11.61 2.46 7.59
CA HIS A 68 -10.91 1.29 8.13
C HIS A 68 -9.48 1.53 8.62
N GLN A 69 -8.90 2.68 8.30
CA GLN A 69 -7.63 3.12 8.85
C GLN A 69 -7.63 3.16 10.39
N MET A 70 -8.79 3.35 11.04
CA MET A 70 -8.90 3.31 12.51
C MET A 70 -8.70 1.91 13.13
N TYR A 71 -8.85 0.84 12.33
CA TYR A 71 -8.63 -0.55 12.76
C TYR A 71 -7.30 -1.13 12.27
N SER A 72 -6.55 -0.38 11.45
CA SER A 72 -5.33 -0.85 10.82
C SER A 72 -4.16 -0.93 11.80
N LEU A 73 -3.57 -2.12 11.93
CA LEU A 73 -2.37 -2.36 12.74
C LEU A 73 -1.15 -1.52 12.28
N ASN A 74 -1.15 -1.04 11.04
CA ASN A 74 -0.08 -0.18 10.52
C ASN A 74 -0.04 1.21 11.18
N TYR A 75 -1.18 1.69 11.67
CA TYR A 75 -1.32 3.02 12.24
C TYR A 75 -1.51 2.99 13.76
N LEU A 76 -1.76 1.81 14.33
CA LEU A 76 -2.07 1.68 15.74
C LEU A 76 -0.80 1.69 16.61
N PRO A 77 -0.68 2.59 17.61
CA PRO A 77 0.45 2.58 18.53
C PRO A 77 0.44 1.38 19.49
N GLY A 78 1.62 0.88 19.81
CA GLY A 78 1.83 -0.16 20.82
C GLY A 78 1.74 -1.59 20.30
N VAL A 79 1.60 -1.80 18.99
CA VAL A 79 1.56 -3.14 18.37
C VAL A 79 2.81 -3.49 17.58
N GLY A 80 3.75 -2.55 17.43
CA GLY A 80 4.97 -2.78 16.65
C GLY A 80 4.66 -3.17 15.20
N ALA A 81 5.30 -4.24 14.73
CA ALA A 81 5.12 -4.79 13.40
C ALA A 81 4.07 -5.91 13.33
N SER A 82 3.37 -6.20 14.44
CA SER A 82 2.41 -7.30 14.56
C SER A 82 1.38 -7.33 13.44
N ASP A 83 1.10 -8.52 12.93
CA ASP A 83 0.05 -8.79 11.93
C ASP A 83 -1.21 -9.42 12.54
N LEU A 84 -1.06 -10.04 13.72
CA LEU A 84 -2.09 -10.76 14.48
C LEU A 84 -2.71 -11.97 13.74
N GLU A 85 -1.98 -12.53 12.76
CA GLU A 85 -2.38 -13.70 11.97
C GLU A 85 -1.95 -15.04 12.57
N VAL A 86 -1.13 -15.00 13.63
CA VAL A 86 -0.53 -16.19 14.23
C VAL A 86 -1.55 -17.28 14.62
N PRO A 87 -2.76 -16.95 15.15
CA PRO A 87 -3.78 -17.97 15.43
C PRO A 87 -4.23 -18.78 14.21
N GLU A 88 -4.05 -18.25 12.98
CA GLU A 88 -4.44 -18.94 11.74
C GLU A 88 -3.26 -19.69 11.10
N ARG A 89 -2.03 -19.20 11.26
CA ARG A 89 -0.83 -19.84 10.68
C ARG A 89 -0.59 -21.25 11.18
N VAL A 90 -1.12 -21.61 12.35
CA VAL A 90 -0.97 -22.95 12.92
C VAL A 90 -1.68 -24.03 12.08
N TRP A 91 -2.72 -23.66 11.32
CA TRP A 91 -3.56 -24.62 10.61
C TRP A 91 -2.81 -25.36 9.50
N SER A 92 -1.90 -24.69 8.78
CA SER A 92 -1.17 -25.31 7.66
C SER A 92 -0.42 -26.57 8.10
N SER A 93 0.34 -26.50 9.20
CA SER A 93 1.10 -27.64 9.73
C SER A 93 0.23 -28.71 10.38
N HIS A 94 -0.95 -28.34 10.91
CA HIS A 94 -1.83 -29.29 11.62
C HIS A 94 -2.89 -29.93 10.71
N ASN A 95 -3.09 -29.44 9.49
CA ASN A 95 -4.04 -30.02 8.53
C ASN A 95 -3.75 -31.50 8.25
N ALA A 96 -2.47 -31.90 8.24
CA ALA A 96 -2.06 -33.30 8.06
C ALA A 96 -2.62 -34.22 9.17
N LEU A 97 -2.79 -33.70 10.40
CA LEU A 97 -3.37 -34.45 11.52
C LEU A 97 -4.84 -34.80 11.30
N GLY A 98 -5.55 -34.00 10.49
CA GLY A 98 -6.94 -34.26 10.16
C GLY A 98 -7.11 -35.61 9.47
N ASN A 99 -6.23 -35.95 8.54
CA ASN A 99 -6.24 -37.22 7.82
C ASN A 99 -5.74 -38.38 8.68
N SER A 100 -4.62 -38.20 9.40
CA SER A 100 -4.03 -39.27 10.22
C SER A 100 -4.90 -39.69 11.41
N THR A 101 -5.72 -38.78 11.94
CA THR A 101 -6.62 -39.06 13.08
C THR A 101 -8.03 -39.50 12.66
N LYS A 102 -8.32 -39.59 11.36
CA LYS A 102 -9.69 -39.85 10.85
C LYS A 102 -10.27 -41.20 11.29
N GLY A 103 -9.42 -42.23 11.41
CA GLY A 103 -9.83 -43.57 11.85
C GLY A 103 -9.85 -43.77 13.37
N GLN A 104 -9.48 -42.76 14.16
CA GLN A 104 -9.37 -42.87 15.60
C GLN A 104 -10.72 -42.63 16.29
N GLY A 105 -10.93 -43.30 17.44
CA GLY A 105 -12.08 -43.02 18.30
C GLY A 105 -12.05 -41.59 18.86
N PRO A 106 -13.19 -41.00 19.26
CA PRO A 106 -13.27 -39.59 19.66
C PRO A 106 -12.28 -39.14 20.75
N GLY A 107 -12.07 -39.97 21.78
CA GLY A 107 -11.12 -39.68 22.87
C GLY A 107 -9.67 -39.74 22.38
N SER A 108 -9.28 -40.83 21.73
CA SER A 108 -7.93 -40.99 21.17
C SER A 108 -7.58 -39.89 20.17
N ARG A 109 -8.54 -39.51 19.32
CA ARG A 109 -8.39 -38.40 18.38
C ARG A 109 -8.10 -37.08 19.08
N GLN A 110 -8.84 -36.77 20.15
CA GLN A 110 -8.62 -35.56 20.93
C GLN A 110 -7.23 -35.57 21.59
N ASP A 111 -6.87 -36.68 22.24
CA ASP A 111 -5.57 -36.82 22.90
C ASP A 111 -4.42 -36.63 21.90
N VAL A 112 -4.48 -37.26 20.72
CA VAL A 112 -3.45 -37.13 19.68
C VAL A 112 -3.32 -35.69 19.20
N ILE A 113 -4.43 -35.00 18.95
CA ILE A 113 -4.42 -33.58 18.55
C ILE A 113 -3.79 -32.72 19.66
N ASP A 114 -4.19 -32.92 20.92
CA ASP A 114 -3.65 -32.19 22.07
C ASP A 114 -2.14 -32.46 22.25
N PHE A 115 -1.66 -33.69 22.02
CA PHE A 115 -0.25 -34.03 22.05
C PHE A 115 0.56 -33.28 20.98
N HIS A 116 0.08 -33.24 19.73
CA HIS A 116 0.77 -32.50 18.67
C HIS A 116 0.81 -31.00 18.94
N ILE A 117 -0.30 -30.41 19.40
CA ILE A 117 -0.35 -28.98 19.77
C ILE A 117 0.58 -28.69 20.95
N ALA A 118 0.60 -29.57 21.96
CA ALA A 118 1.49 -29.45 23.12
C ALA A 118 2.97 -29.57 22.72
N PHE A 119 3.31 -30.49 21.82
CA PHE A 119 4.65 -30.63 21.28
C PHE A 119 5.07 -29.39 20.49
N TRP A 120 4.18 -28.82 19.68
CA TRP A 120 4.46 -27.58 18.98
C TRP A 120 4.68 -26.40 19.93
N ASN A 121 3.89 -26.30 21.01
CA ASN A 121 4.11 -25.32 22.06
C ASN A 121 5.46 -25.51 22.76
N TRP A 122 5.87 -26.76 22.99
CA TRP A 122 7.18 -27.09 23.53
C TRP A 122 8.32 -26.65 22.60
N LEU A 123 8.22 -26.96 21.29
CA LEU A 123 9.19 -26.52 20.29
C LEU A 123 9.31 -25.00 20.25
N LYS A 124 8.19 -24.27 20.29
CA LYS A 124 8.22 -22.81 20.38
C LYS A 124 8.94 -22.35 21.63
N TYR A 125 8.60 -22.95 22.78
CA TYR A 125 9.13 -22.58 24.08
C TYR A 125 10.65 -22.68 24.14
N ILE A 126 11.22 -23.80 23.70
CA ILE A 126 12.68 -24.01 23.69
C ILE A 126 13.38 -23.19 22.61
N ASN A 127 12.70 -22.86 21.51
CA ASN A 127 13.26 -22.05 20.41
C ASN A 127 13.02 -20.55 20.55
N LEU A 128 12.42 -20.08 21.65
CA LEU A 128 12.19 -18.65 21.89
C LEU A 128 13.49 -17.84 21.82
N GLY A 129 14.59 -18.38 22.35
CA GLY A 129 15.94 -17.84 22.23
C GLY A 129 16.29 -17.39 20.83
N LYS A 130 16.41 -18.36 19.93
CA LYS A 130 16.76 -18.18 18.51
C LYS A 130 15.74 -17.30 17.79
N THR A 131 14.45 -17.57 18.00
CA THR A 131 13.35 -16.86 17.33
C THR A 131 13.35 -15.37 17.63
N LEU A 132 13.40 -14.99 18.91
CA LEU A 132 13.40 -13.58 19.31
C LEU A 132 14.68 -12.87 18.88
N ASN A 133 15.83 -13.55 18.94
CA ASN A 133 17.09 -12.96 18.49
C ASN A 133 17.06 -12.62 16.98
N ARG A 134 16.61 -13.57 16.14
CA ARG A 134 16.44 -13.37 14.69
C ARG A 134 15.46 -12.23 14.39
N LYS A 135 14.30 -12.24 15.06
CA LYS A 135 13.31 -11.15 14.94
C LYS A 135 13.91 -9.81 15.34
N HIS A 136 14.68 -9.75 16.41
CA HIS A 136 15.32 -8.51 16.87
C HIS A 136 16.31 -7.96 15.85
N ARG A 137 17.20 -8.80 15.30
CA ARG A 137 18.13 -8.39 14.23
C ARG A 137 17.39 -7.81 13.03
N SER A 138 16.34 -8.50 12.58
CA SER A 138 15.50 -8.08 11.46
C SER A 138 14.78 -6.75 11.76
N ALA A 139 14.21 -6.62 12.96
CA ALA A 139 13.53 -5.41 13.40
C ALA A 139 14.49 -4.21 13.52
N VAL A 140 15.73 -4.42 13.97
CA VAL A 140 16.76 -3.37 14.03
C VAL A 140 17.09 -2.86 12.62
N ALA A 141 17.32 -3.77 11.67
CA ALA A 141 17.57 -3.42 10.28
C ALA A 141 16.40 -2.65 9.67
N GLU A 142 15.17 -3.15 9.83
CA GLU A 142 13.96 -2.51 9.31
C GLU A 142 13.74 -1.12 9.95
N ARG A 143 13.94 -1.00 11.27
CA ARG A 143 13.86 0.26 11.99
C ARG A 143 14.86 1.28 11.46
N ASN A 144 16.10 0.89 11.16
CA ASN A 144 17.08 1.81 10.58
C ASN A 144 16.62 2.32 9.20
N ILE A 145 16.10 1.42 8.37
CA ILE A 145 15.58 1.74 7.04
C ILE A 145 14.38 2.70 7.13
N GLN A 146 13.38 2.38 7.96
CA GLN A 146 12.15 3.18 8.05
C GLN A 146 12.38 4.54 8.71
N VAL A 147 13.22 4.59 9.76
CA VAL A 147 13.55 5.85 10.45
C VAL A 147 14.34 6.77 9.54
N GLU A 148 15.34 6.24 8.83
CA GLU A 148 16.11 7.05 7.90
C GLU A 148 15.28 7.49 6.70
N GLY A 149 14.43 6.61 6.17
CA GLY A 149 13.49 6.95 5.11
C GLY A 149 12.54 8.09 5.51
N HIS A 150 12.03 8.06 6.74
CA HIS A 150 11.17 9.12 7.27
C HIS A 150 11.94 10.42 7.56
N ARG A 151 13.16 10.34 8.12
CA ARG A 151 14.04 11.50 8.35
C ARG A 151 14.38 12.19 7.03
N GLY A 152 14.82 11.43 6.03
CA GLY A 152 15.16 11.95 4.70
C GLY A 152 13.95 12.53 3.96
N LEU A 153 12.76 11.96 4.14
CA LEU A 153 11.51 12.55 3.65
C LEU A 153 11.25 13.89 4.34
N THR A 154 11.25 13.92 5.67
CA THR A 154 10.96 15.12 6.47
C THR A 154 11.94 16.25 6.16
N ALA A 155 13.24 15.97 6.09
CA ALA A 155 14.27 16.95 5.75
C ALA A 155 14.12 17.54 4.35
N SER A 156 13.54 16.78 3.40
CA SER A 156 13.34 17.24 2.03
C SER A 156 12.14 18.17 1.83
N LEU A 157 11.31 18.34 2.86
CA LEU A 157 10.12 19.19 2.82
C LEU A 157 10.46 20.61 3.27
N LYS A 158 10.35 21.57 2.34
CA LYS A 158 10.61 23.01 2.62
C LYS A 158 9.58 23.62 3.58
N LYS A 159 8.35 23.06 3.64
CA LYS A 159 7.23 23.54 4.46
C LYS A 159 7.31 23.03 5.93
N LYS A 160 8.26 23.52 6.72
CA LYS A 160 8.43 23.08 8.13
C LYS A 160 7.18 23.31 8.99
N LYS A 161 6.44 24.41 8.77
CA LYS A 161 5.18 24.72 9.47
C LYS A 161 4.10 23.67 9.17
N ALA A 162 3.96 23.25 7.91
CA ALA A 162 3.01 22.21 7.51
C ALA A 162 3.34 20.84 8.13
N VAL A 163 4.62 20.46 8.15
CA VAL A 163 5.07 19.21 8.82
C VAL A 163 4.71 19.20 10.30
N ARG A 164 4.89 20.33 11.02
CA ARG A 164 4.48 20.44 12.43
C ARG A 164 2.96 20.30 12.60
N ALA A 165 2.17 20.87 11.70
CA ALA A 165 0.72 20.72 11.71
C ALA A 165 0.29 19.27 11.45
N TRP A 166 0.94 18.58 10.51
CA TRP A 166 0.68 17.17 10.21
C TRP A 166 1.08 16.25 11.36
N GLU A 167 2.21 16.52 12.02
CA GLU A 167 2.61 15.82 13.26
C GLU A 167 1.53 15.96 14.33
N ALA A 168 1.06 17.18 14.59
CA ALA A 168 0.00 17.45 15.55
C ALA A 168 -1.30 16.72 15.19
N MET A 169 -1.67 16.69 13.91
CA MET A 169 -2.82 15.93 13.42
C MET A 169 -2.66 14.42 13.66
N CYS A 170 -1.48 13.85 13.38
CA CYS A 170 -1.19 12.44 13.65
C CYS A 170 -1.32 12.11 15.14
N VAL A 171 -0.71 12.93 16.01
CA VAL A 171 -0.75 12.73 17.47
C VAL A 171 -2.19 12.84 17.98
N ALA A 172 -2.95 13.84 17.53
CA ALA A 172 -4.35 14.01 17.93
C ALA A 172 -5.21 12.81 17.50
N TRP A 173 -5.03 12.32 16.28
CA TRP A 173 -5.71 11.12 15.79
C TRP A 173 -5.32 9.87 16.58
N GLU A 174 -4.03 9.67 16.89
CA GLU A 174 -3.53 8.52 17.65
C GLU A 174 -4.10 8.48 19.07
N GLN A 175 -4.16 9.63 19.75
CA GLN A 175 -4.65 9.77 21.12
C GLN A 175 -6.17 9.62 21.25
N ASP A 176 -6.91 9.82 20.16
CA ASP A 176 -8.36 9.80 20.15
C ASP A 176 -8.95 8.44 20.58
N VAL A 177 -10.11 8.50 21.22
CA VAL A 177 -10.85 7.33 21.72
C VAL A 177 -11.61 6.69 20.57
N PHE A 178 -11.95 5.40 20.71
CA PHE A 178 -12.74 4.69 19.70
C PHE A 178 -14.25 4.94 19.91
N PRO A 179 -15.06 5.19 18.86
CA PRO A 179 -14.66 5.44 17.46
C PRO A 179 -13.89 6.75 17.29
N LYS A 180 -12.91 6.77 16.38
CA LYS A 180 -12.12 7.99 16.15
C LYS A 180 -12.97 9.07 15.49
N HIS A 181 -12.91 10.28 16.05
CA HIS A 181 -13.65 11.47 15.66
C HIS A 181 -12.74 12.61 15.17
N LYS A 182 -11.44 12.57 15.49
CA LYS A 182 -10.45 13.52 14.96
C LYS A 182 -10.30 13.38 13.44
N GLU A 183 -9.69 14.35 12.78
CA GLU A 183 -9.43 14.26 11.34
C GLU A 183 -8.43 13.13 11.05
N ASN A 184 -8.71 12.34 10.01
CA ASN A 184 -7.88 11.20 9.64
C ASN A 184 -6.66 11.68 8.82
N PRO A 185 -5.44 11.66 9.37
CA PRO A 185 -4.26 12.13 8.66
C PRO A 185 -3.87 11.23 7.47
N TYR A 186 -4.35 9.98 7.45
CA TYR A 186 -4.02 8.98 6.43
C TYR A 186 -4.99 8.98 5.24
N GLU A 187 -6.13 9.66 5.39
CA GLU A 187 -7.12 9.82 4.34
C GLU A 187 -6.68 10.93 3.40
N THR A 188 -6.88 10.69 2.11
CA THR A 188 -6.80 11.71 1.08
C THR A 188 -8.22 12.04 0.69
N ASN A 189 -8.56 13.31 0.69
CA ASN A 189 -9.76 13.74 -0.01
C ASN A 189 -9.50 13.46 -1.50
N ASP A 190 -10.14 12.44 -2.05
CA ASP A 190 -10.11 12.17 -3.49
C ASP A 190 -10.83 13.34 -4.17
N ALA A 191 -10.10 14.43 -4.43
CA ALA A 191 -10.63 15.66 -5.01
C ALA A 191 -11.07 15.49 -6.48
N ALA A 192 -10.93 14.28 -7.04
CA ALA A 192 -11.35 13.96 -8.39
C ALA A 192 -12.13 12.64 -8.41
N MET A 193 -13.21 12.62 -9.21
CA MET A 193 -14.03 11.44 -9.45
C MET A 193 -13.18 10.31 -10.02
N THR A 194 -13.02 9.23 -9.25
CA THR A 194 -12.28 8.04 -9.70
C THR A 194 -13.04 7.30 -10.79
N GLU A 195 -12.36 6.45 -11.57
CA GLU A 195 -13.02 5.65 -12.61
C GLU A 195 -14.14 4.77 -12.02
N ALA A 196 -13.94 4.27 -10.78
CA ALA A 196 -14.95 3.50 -10.05
C ALA A 196 -16.15 4.35 -9.61
N GLN A 197 -15.91 5.58 -9.12
CA GLN A 197 -16.98 6.51 -8.77
C GLN A 197 -17.77 6.96 -10.01
N ALA A 198 -17.08 7.24 -11.12
CA ALA A 198 -17.72 7.57 -12.40
C ALA A 198 -18.61 6.44 -12.90
N LYS A 199 -18.14 5.18 -12.85
CA LYS A 199 -18.93 3.99 -13.20
C LYS A 199 -20.16 3.85 -12.30
N LYS A 200 -20.02 4.09 -10.98
CA LYS A 200 -21.13 4.03 -10.02
C LYS A 200 -22.18 5.11 -10.27
N GLU A 201 -21.77 6.33 -10.57
CA GLU A 201 -22.68 7.44 -10.87
C GLU A 201 -23.43 7.21 -12.18
N LEU A 202 -22.73 6.73 -13.22
CA LEU A 202 -23.36 6.35 -14.49
C LEU A 202 -24.38 5.21 -14.32
N ALA A 203 -24.09 4.22 -13.47
CA ALA A 203 -25.03 3.15 -13.16
C ALA A 203 -26.29 3.71 -12.46
N LYS A 204 -26.11 4.67 -11.54
CA LYS A 204 -27.23 5.33 -10.84
C LYS A 204 -28.05 6.22 -11.78
N GLU A 205 -27.40 6.95 -12.69
CA GLU A 205 -28.07 7.74 -13.74
C GLU A 205 -28.94 6.83 -14.63
N GLU A 206 -28.42 5.66 -15.01
CA GLU A 206 -29.14 4.67 -15.80
C GLU A 206 -30.35 4.09 -15.04
N GLU A 207 -30.19 3.75 -13.75
CA GLU A 207 -31.29 3.28 -12.90
C GLU A 207 -32.42 4.33 -12.81
N LEU A 208 -32.07 5.61 -12.62
CA LEU A 208 -33.03 6.71 -12.59
C LEU A 208 -33.71 6.91 -13.96
N ARG A 209 -32.97 6.78 -15.06
CA ARG A 209 -33.52 6.86 -16.42
C ARG A 209 -34.53 5.75 -16.69
N LEU A 210 -34.22 4.52 -16.30
CA LEU A 210 -35.13 3.37 -16.40
C LEU A 210 -36.36 3.55 -15.51
N ALA A 211 -36.20 4.04 -14.28
CA ALA A 211 -37.31 4.36 -13.38
C ALA A 211 -38.22 5.47 -13.92
N ALA A 212 -37.68 6.42 -14.68
CA ALA A 212 -38.42 7.48 -15.36
C ALA A 212 -39.10 7.03 -16.68
N GLY A 213 -39.05 5.73 -17.02
CA GLY A 213 -39.67 5.16 -18.22
C GLY A 213 -38.75 5.08 -19.45
N GLY A 214 -37.43 5.22 -19.27
CA GLY A 214 -36.44 5.03 -20.33
C GLY A 214 -36.38 3.58 -20.82
N VAL A 215 -36.10 3.40 -22.10
CA VAL A 215 -35.94 2.08 -22.73
C VAL A 215 -34.49 1.63 -22.64
N SER A 216 -34.24 0.38 -22.21
CA SER A 216 -32.91 -0.24 -22.34
C SER A 216 -32.72 -0.82 -23.74
N LEU A 217 -31.59 -0.51 -24.37
CA LEU A 217 -31.29 -0.96 -25.74
C LEU A 217 -30.72 -2.40 -25.79
N HIS A 218 -30.08 -2.85 -24.70
CA HIS A 218 -29.47 -4.18 -24.56
C HIS A 218 -29.29 -4.53 -23.07
N GLU A 219 -28.98 -5.79 -22.75
CA GLU A 219 -28.63 -6.21 -21.37
C GLU A 219 -27.39 -5.47 -20.85
N THR A 220 -26.41 -5.26 -21.73
CA THR A 220 -25.23 -4.40 -21.48
C THR A 220 -25.62 -2.94 -21.61
N SER A 221 -25.55 -2.14 -20.55
CA SER A 221 -25.84 -0.70 -20.58
C SER A 221 -24.85 0.10 -21.46
N ALA A 222 -25.21 1.33 -21.86
CA ALA A 222 -24.32 2.23 -22.61
C ALA A 222 -23.01 2.55 -21.86
N ALA A 223 -23.07 2.69 -20.52
CA ALA A 223 -21.90 2.92 -19.68
C ALA A 223 -21.02 1.68 -19.55
N SER A 224 -21.63 0.49 -19.38
CA SER A 224 -20.92 -0.80 -19.37
C SER A 224 -20.28 -1.09 -20.72
N PHE A 225 -20.92 -0.69 -21.82
CA PHE A 225 -20.33 -0.72 -23.15
C PHE A 225 -19.08 0.16 -23.15
N ILE A 226 -19.15 1.47 -22.97
CA ILE A 226 -17.93 2.31 -23.02
C ILE A 226 -16.82 1.80 -22.07
N ALA A 227 -17.15 1.38 -20.85
CA ALA A 227 -16.19 0.78 -19.93
C ALA A 227 -15.48 -0.46 -20.51
N MET A 228 -16.20 -1.38 -21.15
CA MET A 228 -15.63 -2.55 -21.82
C MET A 228 -14.66 -2.14 -22.93
N GLY A 229 -14.99 -1.10 -23.71
CA GLY A 229 -14.09 -0.56 -24.74
C GLY A 229 -12.80 0.01 -24.15
N LEU A 230 -12.89 0.77 -23.05
CA LEU A 230 -11.72 1.29 -22.33
C LEU A 230 -10.83 0.17 -21.76
N ASP A 231 -11.44 -0.90 -21.24
CA ASP A 231 -10.71 -2.06 -20.74
C ASP A 231 -9.98 -2.79 -21.88
N ILE A 232 -10.58 -2.89 -23.07
CA ILE A 232 -9.94 -3.45 -24.26
C ILE A 232 -8.75 -2.58 -24.69
N GLU A 233 -8.89 -1.24 -24.76
CA GLU A 233 -7.76 -0.35 -25.08
C GLU A 233 -6.59 -0.51 -24.09
N GLU A 234 -6.87 -0.70 -22.80
CA GLU A 234 -5.82 -0.94 -21.80
C GLU A 234 -5.09 -2.27 -22.05
N VAL A 235 -5.83 -3.33 -22.38
CA VAL A 235 -5.25 -4.64 -22.71
C VAL A 235 -4.44 -4.55 -24.01
N GLN A 236 -4.91 -3.84 -25.05
CA GLN A 236 -4.17 -3.60 -26.29
C GLN A 236 -2.82 -2.92 -26.00
N ARG A 237 -2.81 -1.82 -25.23
CA ARG A 237 -1.56 -1.10 -24.87
C ARG A 237 -0.59 -1.98 -24.07
N ARG A 238 -1.11 -2.79 -23.14
CA ARG A 238 -0.28 -3.73 -22.38
C ARG A 238 0.35 -4.78 -23.31
N LEU A 239 -0.42 -5.33 -24.23
CA LEU A 239 0.04 -6.33 -25.19
C LEU A 239 1.06 -5.76 -26.19
N GLN A 240 0.85 -4.55 -26.71
CA GLN A 240 1.82 -3.87 -27.56
C GLN A 240 3.18 -3.73 -26.88
N ARG A 241 3.21 -3.33 -25.59
CA ARG A 241 4.45 -3.25 -24.81
C ARG A 241 5.09 -4.62 -24.58
N LEU A 242 4.28 -5.66 -24.33
CA LEU A 242 4.77 -7.03 -24.15
C LEU A 242 5.36 -7.58 -25.45
N ALA A 243 4.69 -7.38 -26.59
CA ALA A 243 5.15 -7.78 -27.90
C ALA A 243 6.48 -7.09 -28.26
N LYS A 244 6.60 -5.77 -28.04
CA LYS A 244 7.84 -5.02 -28.28
C LYS A 244 9.03 -5.50 -27.41
N ARG A 245 8.76 -6.07 -26.24
CA ARG A 245 9.77 -6.61 -25.32
C ARG A 245 10.12 -8.07 -25.56
N THR A 246 9.30 -8.77 -26.33
CA THR A 246 9.51 -10.18 -26.65
C THR A 246 10.50 -10.24 -27.81
N PRO A 247 11.74 -10.73 -27.60
CA PRO A 247 12.74 -10.78 -28.66
C PRO A 247 12.34 -11.80 -29.75
N ASP A 248 12.84 -11.62 -30.99
CA ASP A 248 12.58 -12.53 -32.12
C ASP A 248 13.00 -13.99 -31.85
N LYS A 249 13.87 -14.21 -30.84
CA LYS A 249 14.29 -15.53 -30.33
C LYS A 249 13.69 -15.83 -28.95
N ALA A 250 12.42 -15.50 -28.73
CA ALA A 250 11.74 -15.79 -27.48
C ALA A 250 11.63 -17.30 -27.23
N THR A 251 11.67 -17.70 -25.95
CA THR A 251 11.45 -19.10 -25.57
C THR A 251 10.04 -19.55 -25.95
N ALA A 252 9.84 -20.83 -26.25
CA ALA A 252 8.53 -21.38 -26.63
C ALA A 252 7.42 -21.04 -25.62
N ARG A 253 7.77 -20.97 -24.32
CA ARG A 253 6.87 -20.56 -23.23
C ARG A 253 6.46 -19.08 -23.32
N GLN A 254 7.39 -18.19 -23.63
CA GLN A 254 7.11 -16.75 -23.78
C GLN A 254 6.28 -16.48 -25.04
N ALA A 255 6.60 -17.14 -26.15
CA ALA A 255 5.83 -17.07 -27.39
C ALA A 255 4.41 -17.61 -27.20
N GLY A 256 4.25 -18.75 -26.52
CA GLY A 256 2.95 -19.34 -26.18
C GLY A 256 2.09 -18.42 -25.32
N GLY A 257 2.67 -17.80 -24.29
CA GLY A 257 1.96 -16.84 -23.44
C GLY A 257 1.49 -15.59 -24.18
N LEU A 258 2.26 -15.09 -25.14
CA LEU A 258 1.85 -13.96 -25.98
C LEU A 258 0.68 -14.33 -26.91
N ILE A 259 0.73 -15.53 -27.52
CA ILE A 259 -0.35 -16.05 -28.36
C ILE A 259 -1.64 -16.23 -27.55
N GLU A 260 -1.55 -16.79 -26.36
CA GLU A 260 -2.71 -16.96 -25.47
C GLU A 260 -3.37 -15.60 -25.15
N GLN A 261 -2.57 -14.59 -24.78
CA GLN A 261 -3.11 -13.27 -24.50
C GLN A 261 -3.71 -12.59 -25.74
N ARG A 262 -3.13 -12.80 -26.94
CA ARG A 262 -3.71 -12.35 -28.22
C ARG A 262 -5.06 -13.02 -28.51
N ASN A 263 -5.19 -14.31 -28.23
CA ASN A 263 -6.46 -15.03 -28.39
C ASN A 263 -7.52 -14.50 -27.42
N GLN A 264 -7.17 -14.28 -26.14
CA GLN A 264 -8.07 -13.69 -25.16
C GLN A 264 -8.53 -12.29 -25.57
N LEU A 265 -7.64 -11.44 -26.08
CA LEU A 265 -7.98 -10.12 -26.59
C LEU A 265 -8.93 -10.21 -27.81
N THR A 266 -8.67 -11.13 -28.73
CA THR A 266 -9.52 -11.37 -29.91
C THR A 266 -10.96 -11.71 -29.50
N VAL A 267 -11.13 -12.58 -28.49
CA VAL A 267 -12.46 -12.94 -27.98
C VAL A 267 -13.19 -11.72 -27.39
N ARG A 268 -12.48 -10.87 -26.64
CA ARG A 268 -13.05 -9.63 -26.08
C ARG A 268 -13.45 -8.63 -27.17
N ILE A 269 -12.62 -8.45 -28.18
CA ILE A 269 -12.91 -7.57 -29.33
C ILE A 269 -14.15 -8.07 -30.09
N ARG A 270 -14.26 -9.38 -30.36
CA ARG A 270 -15.46 -9.93 -31.03
C ARG A 270 -16.73 -9.70 -30.22
N SER A 271 -16.66 -9.87 -28.91
CA SER A 271 -17.78 -9.62 -28.00
C SER A 271 -18.20 -8.15 -28.01
N TRP A 272 -17.21 -7.24 -28.11
CA TRP A 272 -17.43 -5.81 -28.28
C TRP A 272 -18.08 -5.45 -29.62
N GLU A 273 -17.61 -6.04 -30.72
CA GLU A 273 -18.10 -5.78 -32.08
C GLU A 273 -19.58 -6.13 -32.26
N VAL A 274 -20.08 -7.15 -31.57
CA VAL A 274 -21.51 -7.51 -31.57
C VAL A 274 -22.39 -6.38 -31.00
N LEU A 275 -21.86 -5.57 -30.08
CA LEU A 275 -22.58 -4.46 -29.47
C LEU A 275 -22.49 -3.16 -30.30
N LEU A 276 -21.56 -3.06 -31.24
CA LEU A 276 -21.36 -1.86 -32.07
C LEU A 276 -22.62 -1.43 -32.83
N PRO A 277 -23.39 -2.31 -33.50
CA PRO A 277 -24.60 -1.89 -34.23
C PRO A 277 -25.71 -1.35 -33.33
N ILE A 278 -25.69 -1.68 -32.03
CA ILE A 278 -26.68 -1.22 -31.06
C ILE A 278 -26.36 0.21 -30.61
N TYR A 279 -25.10 0.47 -30.26
CA TYR A 279 -24.67 1.74 -29.68
C TYR A 279 -24.10 2.74 -30.71
N LEU A 280 -23.64 2.23 -31.85
CA LEU A 280 -23.05 2.96 -32.98
C LEU A 280 -23.65 2.46 -34.32
N PRO A 281 -24.98 2.52 -34.53
CA PRO A 281 -25.66 1.90 -35.68
C PRO A 281 -25.13 2.28 -37.07
N GLY A 282 -24.54 3.48 -37.22
CA GLY A 282 -23.97 3.94 -38.49
C GLY A 282 -22.51 3.53 -38.75
N ILE A 283 -21.85 2.80 -37.86
CA ILE A 283 -20.40 2.57 -37.92
C ILE A 283 -19.99 1.71 -39.10
N LEU A 284 -20.81 0.72 -39.48
CA LEU A 284 -20.50 -0.18 -40.59
C LEU A 284 -20.43 0.58 -41.93
N GLN A 285 -21.36 1.50 -42.15
CA GLN A 285 -21.36 2.37 -43.34
C GLN A 285 -20.13 3.28 -43.33
N HIS A 286 -19.80 3.88 -42.18
CA HIS A 286 -18.63 4.74 -42.05
C HIS A 286 -17.31 4.02 -42.32
N GLN A 287 -17.14 2.79 -41.81
CA GLN A 287 -15.98 1.95 -42.10
C GLN A 287 -15.88 1.61 -43.59
N THR A 288 -17.01 1.34 -44.23
CA THR A 288 -17.06 1.05 -45.68
C THR A 288 -16.63 2.27 -46.50
N ASP A 289 -17.18 3.44 -46.18
CA ASP A 289 -16.84 4.71 -46.84
C ASP A 289 -15.36 5.06 -46.68
N LEU A 290 -14.79 4.84 -45.48
CA LEU A 290 -13.36 5.05 -45.19
C LEU A 290 -12.46 4.12 -46.01
N ARG A 291 -12.82 2.83 -46.13
CA ARG A 291 -12.06 1.87 -46.95
C ARG A 291 -12.14 2.20 -48.44
N THR A 292 -13.28 2.71 -48.91
CA THR A 292 -13.41 3.17 -50.31
C THR A 292 -12.56 4.42 -50.56
N ALA A 293 -12.52 5.36 -49.62
CA ALA A 293 -11.71 6.57 -49.73
C ALA A 293 -10.20 6.30 -49.64
N ASN A 294 -9.80 5.32 -48.84
CA ASN A 294 -8.39 4.95 -48.61
C ASN A 294 -8.15 3.45 -48.84
N PRO A 295 -8.02 3.01 -50.11
CA PRO A 295 -7.86 1.59 -50.46
C PRO A 295 -6.51 0.99 -50.05
N SER A 296 -5.55 1.80 -49.58
CA SER A 296 -4.24 1.38 -49.08
C SER A 296 -4.19 1.13 -47.55
N LEU A 297 -5.32 1.23 -46.84
CA LEU A 297 -5.40 0.93 -45.41
C LEU A 297 -5.02 -0.55 -45.17
N LYS A 298 -3.92 -0.78 -44.45
CA LYS A 298 -3.49 -2.12 -44.06
C LYS A 298 -4.47 -2.69 -43.02
N VAL A 299 -4.82 -3.96 -43.18
CA VAL A 299 -5.55 -4.72 -42.15
C VAL A 299 -4.54 -5.03 -41.04
N ALA A 300 -4.92 -4.77 -39.78
CA ALA A 300 -4.10 -5.11 -38.63
C ALA A 300 -3.77 -6.62 -38.62
N GLU A 301 -2.48 -6.96 -38.47
CA GLU A 301 -2.03 -8.35 -38.43
C GLU A 301 -2.25 -8.97 -37.04
N HIS A 302 -2.36 -8.12 -36.01
CA HIS A 302 -2.48 -8.52 -34.61
C HIS A 302 -3.65 -7.81 -33.89
N PRO A 303 -4.31 -8.46 -32.92
CA PRO A 303 -5.47 -7.89 -32.23
C PRO A 303 -5.13 -6.64 -31.42
N GLU A 304 -3.88 -6.49 -30.97
CA GLU A 304 -3.41 -5.30 -30.29
C GLU A 304 -3.22 -4.08 -31.21
N GLU A 305 -3.21 -4.27 -32.52
CA GLU A 305 -3.14 -3.21 -33.55
C GLU A 305 -4.51 -2.89 -34.16
N GLN A 306 -5.52 -3.72 -33.86
CA GLN A 306 -6.87 -3.55 -34.38
C GLN A 306 -7.49 -2.23 -33.87
N GLU A 307 -8.04 -1.45 -34.78
CA GLU A 307 -8.66 -0.17 -34.47
C GLU A 307 -10.00 -0.36 -33.72
N LEU A 308 -10.05 0.17 -32.49
CA LEU A 308 -11.25 0.14 -31.65
C LEU A 308 -12.08 1.41 -31.84
N TRP A 309 -13.30 1.25 -32.35
CA TRP A 309 -14.20 2.37 -32.64
C TRP A 309 -14.98 2.81 -31.39
N LEU A 310 -14.45 3.83 -30.71
CA LEU A 310 -15.12 4.57 -29.64
C LEU A 310 -15.62 5.94 -30.15
N PRO A 311 -16.62 6.56 -29.50
CA PRO A 311 -17.06 7.91 -29.85
C PRO A 311 -15.90 8.90 -30.01
N SER A 312 -14.89 8.87 -29.14
CA SER A 312 -13.72 9.76 -29.22
C SER A 312 -12.87 9.63 -30.49
N ARG A 313 -13.03 8.56 -31.28
CA ARG A 313 -12.32 8.35 -32.55
C ARG A 313 -13.06 8.90 -33.77
N LEU A 314 -14.33 9.27 -33.58
CA LEU A 314 -15.17 9.84 -34.63
C LEU A 314 -15.15 11.36 -34.53
N SER A 315 -15.22 12.06 -35.66
CA SER A 315 -15.37 13.52 -35.65
C SER A 315 -16.75 13.94 -35.14
N THR A 316 -16.88 15.17 -34.65
CA THR A 316 -18.14 15.71 -34.09
C THR A 316 -19.36 15.54 -35.02
N GLU A 317 -19.18 15.73 -36.33
CA GLU A 317 -20.25 15.58 -37.33
C GLU A 317 -20.64 14.12 -37.57
N VAL A 318 -19.69 13.21 -37.44
CA VAL A 318 -19.92 11.77 -37.60
C VAL A 318 -20.59 11.21 -36.35
N ARG A 319 -20.17 11.63 -35.14
CA ARG A 319 -20.80 11.22 -33.88
C ARG A 319 -22.29 11.50 -33.84
N ARG A 320 -22.73 12.68 -34.27
CA ARG A 320 -24.15 13.06 -34.30
C ARG A 320 -25.00 12.17 -35.21
N ARG A 321 -24.38 11.53 -36.21
CA ARG A 321 -25.06 10.64 -37.17
C ARG A 321 -25.01 9.17 -36.75
N ILE A 322 -23.97 8.76 -36.03
CA ILE A 322 -23.66 7.35 -35.76
C ILE A 322 -23.94 6.94 -34.32
N CYS A 323 -23.61 7.78 -33.33
CA CYS A 323 -23.74 7.42 -31.91
C CYS A 323 -25.18 7.57 -31.43
N VAL A 324 -25.60 6.66 -30.54
CA VAL A 324 -26.82 6.89 -29.75
C VAL A 324 -26.66 8.10 -28.82
N GLU A 325 -27.78 8.75 -28.49
CA GLU A 325 -27.80 9.96 -27.66
C GLU A 325 -27.13 9.71 -26.29
N GLY A 326 -26.33 10.67 -25.83
CA GLY A 326 -25.64 10.60 -24.55
C GLY A 326 -24.35 9.76 -24.53
N LEU A 327 -24.11 8.88 -25.50
CA LEU A 327 -22.92 8.00 -25.53
C LEU A 327 -21.57 8.76 -25.49
N PRO A 328 -21.38 9.87 -26.23
CA PRO A 328 -20.14 10.65 -26.15
C PRO A 328 -19.91 11.30 -24.77
N ARG A 329 -20.98 11.70 -24.07
CA ARG A 329 -20.92 12.29 -22.72
C ARG A 329 -20.49 11.24 -21.68
N ILE A 330 -20.96 10.01 -21.83
CA ILE A 330 -20.57 8.89 -20.97
C ILE A 330 -19.06 8.62 -21.14
N GLU A 331 -18.58 8.57 -22.38
CA GLU A 331 -17.14 8.41 -22.63
C GLU A 331 -16.34 9.58 -22.07
N GLU A 332 -16.79 10.83 -22.27
CA GLU A 332 -16.12 12.00 -21.73
C GLU A 332 -15.95 11.92 -20.21
N LYS A 333 -17.00 11.52 -19.48
CA LYS A 333 -16.98 11.37 -18.03
C LYS A 333 -15.94 10.31 -17.60
N LEU A 334 -15.94 9.15 -18.25
CA LEU A 334 -14.99 8.08 -17.98
C LEU A 334 -13.55 8.46 -18.35
N ARG A 335 -13.32 9.16 -19.47
CA ARG A 335 -12.00 9.67 -19.87
C ARG A 335 -11.46 10.72 -18.90
N THR A 336 -12.34 11.57 -18.37
CA THR A 336 -11.99 12.56 -17.35
C THR A 336 -11.52 11.89 -16.07
N ALA A 337 -12.29 10.93 -15.55
CA ALA A 337 -11.90 10.12 -14.40
C ALA A 337 -10.58 9.35 -14.66
N GLN A 338 -10.42 8.78 -15.85
CA GLN A 338 -9.22 8.08 -16.27
C GLN A 338 -7.96 8.99 -16.28
N CYS A 339 -8.11 10.27 -16.60
CA CYS A 339 -7.02 11.24 -16.55
C CYS A 339 -6.56 11.50 -15.11
N TYR A 340 -7.49 11.77 -14.20
CA TYR A 340 -7.17 12.01 -12.79
C TYR A 340 -6.55 10.77 -12.12
N ASP A 341 -7.13 9.59 -12.30
CA ASP A 341 -6.59 8.33 -11.78
C ASP A 341 -5.17 8.07 -12.29
N SER A 342 -4.91 8.41 -13.56
CA SER A 342 -3.59 8.26 -14.18
C SER A 342 -2.58 9.28 -13.63
N LEU A 343 -2.98 10.54 -13.38
CA LEU A 343 -2.10 11.53 -12.74
C LEU A 343 -1.73 11.11 -11.32
N ASP A 344 -2.67 10.64 -10.52
CA ASP A 344 -2.40 10.16 -9.17
C ASP A 344 -1.49 8.93 -9.16
N ALA A 345 -1.73 7.99 -10.06
CA ALA A 345 -0.87 6.83 -10.21
C ALA A 345 0.56 7.22 -10.67
N ILE A 346 0.73 8.22 -11.54
CA ILE A 346 2.06 8.75 -11.93
C ILE A 346 2.76 9.38 -10.72
N ARG A 347 2.08 10.25 -9.97
CA ARG A 347 2.61 10.89 -8.76
C ARG A 347 3.07 9.84 -7.75
N HIS A 348 2.24 8.81 -7.52
CA HIS A 348 2.55 7.74 -6.59
C HIS A 348 3.79 6.93 -7.03
N VAL A 349 3.88 6.56 -8.31
CA VAL A 349 5.03 5.83 -8.85
C VAL A 349 6.33 6.65 -8.76
N LEU A 350 6.27 7.96 -9.04
CA LEU A 350 7.42 8.87 -8.93
C LEU A 350 7.91 8.99 -7.48
N LYS A 351 7.00 9.04 -6.50
CA LYS A 351 7.33 9.05 -5.06
C LYS A 351 8.04 7.76 -4.64
N ILE A 352 7.51 6.60 -5.03
CA ILE A 352 8.11 5.29 -4.75
C ILE A 352 9.52 5.22 -5.34
N LYS A 353 9.67 5.63 -6.61
CA LYS A 353 10.96 5.61 -7.28
C LYS A 353 12.00 6.46 -6.55
N SER A 354 11.64 7.70 -6.18
CA SER A 354 12.56 8.61 -5.50
C SER A 354 13.10 8.00 -4.18
N ARG A 355 12.24 7.31 -3.43
CA ARG A 355 12.64 6.56 -2.22
C ARG A 355 13.54 5.37 -2.55
N LEU A 356 13.21 4.56 -3.55
CA LEU A 356 14.00 3.39 -3.96
C LEU A 356 15.39 3.78 -4.46
N VAL A 357 15.52 4.87 -5.20
CA VAL A 357 16.81 5.38 -5.68
C VAL A 357 17.67 5.88 -4.52
N LYS A 358 17.09 6.64 -3.58
CA LYS A 358 17.79 7.07 -2.36
C LYS A 358 18.24 5.87 -1.50
N PHE A 359 17.36 4.90 -1.32
CA PHE A 359 17.65 3.67 -0.60
C PHE A 359 18.81 2.91 -1.25
N LYS A 360 18.76 2.67 -2.56
CA LYS A 360 19.83 2.00 -3.30
C LYS A 360 21.16 2.73 -3.14
N ASN A 361 21.18 4.04 -3.35
CA ASN A 361 22.41 4.85 -3.30
C ASN A 361 23.05 4.86 -1.91
N LYS A 362 22.24 4.73 -0.84
CA LYS A 362 22.73 4.76 0.54
C LYS A 362 23.12 3.38 1.07
N ASN A 363 22.33 2.35 0.75
CA ASN A 363 22.33 1.10 1.49
C ASN A 363 22.79 -0.11 0.67
N VAL A 364 22.77 -0.04 -0.66
CA VAL A 364 23.08 -1.20 -1.51
C VAL A 364 24.54 -1.11 -1.97
N ARG A 365 25.35 -2.09 -1.58
CA ARG A 365 26.75 -2.22 -1.99
C ARG A 365 26.95 -3.55 -2.71
N GLY A 366 27.85 -3.61 -3.68
CA GLY A 366 28.13 -4.82 -4.46
C GLY A 366 27.24 -5.05 -5.70
N GLN A 367 27.71 -5.94 -6.58
CA GLN A 367 27.16 -6.12 -7.93
C GLN A 367 25.84 -6.91 -7.95
N ARG A 368 25.70 -7.96 -7.13
CA ARG A 368 24.51 -8.82 -7.06
C ARG A 368 23.30 -8.04 -6.54
N GLU A 369 23.44 -7.42 -5.37
CA GLU A 369 22.40 -6.60 -4.75
C GLU A 369 22.07 -5.34 -5.57
N GLY A 370 23.09 -4.74 -6.20
CA GLY A 370 22.95 -3.62 -7.11
C GLY A 370 22.08 -3.96 -8.33
N THR A 371 22.25 -5.15 -8.89
CA THR A 371 21.47 -5.65 -10.04
C THR A 371 20.03 -5.95 -9.64
N ARG A 372 19.81 -6.62 -8.50
CA ARG A 372 18.46 -6.91 -7.96
C ARG A 372 17.69 -5.62 -7.67
N SER A 373 18.34 -4.64 -7.05
CA SER A 373 17.74 -3.32 -6.76
C SER A 373 17.43 -2.54 -8.03
N ARG A 374 18.28 -2.64 -9.07
CA ARG A 374 18.03 -2.01 -10.37
C ARG A 374 16.81 -2.62 -11.06
N ALA A 375 16.67 -3.94 -11.06
CA ALA A 375 15.50 -4.61 -11.62
C ALA A 375 14.18 -4.18 -10.94
N VAL A 376 14.18 -3.94 -9.61
CA VAL A 376 13.02 -3.39 -8.90
C VAL A 376 12.71 -1.98 -9.38
N ILE A 377 13.72 -1.12 -9.51
CA ILE A 377 13.57 0.26 -9.99
C ILE A 377 13.06 0.29 -11.45
N ASP A 378 13.53 -0.64 -12.29
CA ASP A 378 13.12 -0.74 -13.69
C ASP A 378 11.64 -1.15 -13.81
N ARG A 379 11.15 -2.07 -12.96
CA ARG A 379 9.72 -2.40 -12.89
C ARG A 379 8.85 -1.19 -12.49
N VAL A 380 9.31 -0.39 -11.53
CA VAL A 380 8.64 0.85 -11.12
C VAL A 380 8.64 1.86 -12.27
N HIS A 381 9.75 1.93 -13.01
CA HIS A 381 9.87 2.79 -14.18
C HIS A 381 8.90 2.41 -15.30
N ASP A 382 8.76 1.12 -15.57
CA ASP A 382 7.83 0.60 -16.57
C ASP A 382 6.37 0.87 -16.20
N ARG A 383 6.04 0.80 -14.91
CA ARG A 383 4.73 1.20 -14.42
C ARG A 383 4.47 2.68 -14.68
N ALA A 384 5.45 3.56 -14.49
CA ALA A 384 5.30 4.99 -14.78
C ALA A 384 4.98 5.26 -16.25
N ARG A 385 5.73 4.60 -17.16
CA ARG A 385 5.48 4.67 -18.61
C ARG A 385 4.08 4.19 -18.96
N ALA A 386 3.65 3.10 -18.32
CA ALA A 386 2.33 2.54 -18.56
C ALA A 386 1.20 3.51 -18.22
N VAL A 387 1.30 4.16 -17.06
CA VAL A 387 0.30 5.12 -16.59
C VAL A 387 0.38 6.44 -17.37
N ALA A 388 1.58 6.90 -17.76
CA ALA A 388 1.74 8.07 -18.63
C ALA A 388 1.06 7.88 -20.00
N ALA A 389 1.25 6.71 -20.62
CA ALA A 389 0.54 6.35 -21.85
C ALA A 389 -0.99 6.27 -21.64
N LYS A 390 -1.43 5.83 -20.45
CA LYS A 390 -2.86 5.84 -20.06
C LYS A 390 -3.42 7.26 -20.08
N TYR A 391 -2.74 8.19 -19.38
CA TYR A 391 -3.10 9.60 -19.33
C TYR A 391 -3.14 10.26 -20.71
N ARG A 392 -2.09 10.09 -21.53
CA ARG A 392 -1.99 10.74 -22.85
C ARG A 392 -3.15 10.35 -23.76
N ALA A 393 -3.45 9.06 -23.86
CA ALA A 393 -4.57 8.59 -24.69
C ALA A 393 -5.93 9.06 -24.13
N ALA A 394 -6.12 9.03 -22.81
CA ALA A 394 -7.35 9.49 -22.18
C ALA A 394 -7.59 10.98 -22.42
N ARG A 395 -6.54 11.80 -22.29
CA ARG A 395 -6.58 13.24 -22.57
C ARG A 395 -6.85 13.53 -24.05
N ALA A 396 -6.20 12.81 -24.95
CA ALA A 396 -6.44 12.94 -26.40
C ALA A 396 -7.91 12.64 -26.75
N ALA A 397 -8.46 11.55 -26.19
CA ALA A 397 -9.87 11.19 -26.35
C ALA A 397 -10.80 12.24 -25.75
N LYS A 398 -10.51 12.76 -24.54
CA LYS A 398 -11.28 13.84 -23.91
C LYS A 398 -11.28 15.11 -24.78
N ARG A 399 -10.12 15.49 -25.32
CA ARG A 399 -10.00 16.66 -26.20
C ARG A 399 -10.85 16.54 -27.45
N GLU A 400 -10.89 15.36 -28.05
CA GLU A 400 -11.72 15.09 -29.23
C GLU A 400 -13.21 15.09 -28.88
N LEU A 401 -13.60 14.74 -27.65
CA LEU A 401 -14.98 14.74 -27.15
C LEU A 401 -15.49 16.13 -26.76
N SER A 402 -14.78 16.83 -25.88
CA SER A 402 -15.19 18.11 -25.27
C SER A 402 -14.74 19.34 -26.06
N GLY A 403 -13.73 19.20 -26.93
CA GLY A 403 -13.02 20.33 -27.51
C GLY A 403 -12.11 21.07 -26.49
N PRO A 404 -11.42 22.14 -26.92
CA PRO A 404 -10.62 22.98 -26.02
C PRO A 404 -11.51 23.70 -25.00
N GLY A 405 -11.07 23.80 -23.75
CA GLY A 405 -11.83 24.45 -22.67
C GLY A 405 -11.03 24.63 -21.38
N GLU A 406 -11.68 25.14 -20.33
CA GLU A 406 -11.05 25.45 -19.03
C GLU A 406 -10.41 24.22 -18.37
N TRP A 407 -10.93 23.02 -18.66
CA TRP A 407 -10.38 21.75 -18.17
C TRP A 407 -8.92 21.48 -18.63
N GLU A 408 -8.43 22.14 -19.69
CA GLU A 408 -7.03 22.02 -20.13
C GLU A 408 -6.05 22.68 -19.15
N ALA A 409 -6.52 23.57 -18.25
CA ALA A 409 -5.70 24.14 -17.18
C ALA A 409 -5.31 23.08 -16.14
N ASP A 410 -6.24 22.17 -15.83
CA ASP A 410 -6.05 21.09 -14.86
C ASP A 410 -5.45 19.84 -15.50
N LEU A 411 -5.92 19.47 -16.70
CA LEU A 411 -5.42 18.33 -17.46
C LEU A 411 -4.57 18.82 -18.63
N GLN A 412 -3.32 19.17 -18.34
CA GLN A 412 -2.37 19.67 -19.34
C GLN A 412 -1.77 18.53 -20.19
N VAL A 413 -1.17 18.87 -21.32
CA VAL A 413 -0.41 17.91 -22.14
C VAL A 413 0.74 17.38 -21.28
N LEU A 414 0.85 16.05 -21.17
CA LEU A 414 1.89 15.40 -20.36
C LEU A 414 3.12 15.09 -21.19
N GLU A 415 4.09 15.99 -21.16
CA GLU A 415 5.37 15.80 -21.82
C GLU A 415 6.30 14.92 -20.98
N ASP A 416 7.29 14.28 -21.61
CA ASP A 416 8.28 13.45 -20.92
C ASP A 416 9.06 14.23 -19.84
N ARG A 417 9.24 15.56 -20.03
CA ARG A 417 9.86 16.47 -19.04
C ARG A 417 9.03 16.71 -17.78
N ASP A 418 7.73 16.46 -17.84
CA ASP A 418 6.81 16.70 -16.73
C ASP A 418 6.78 15.53 -15.76
N ILE A 419 7.19 14.34 -16.21
CA ILE A 419 7.22 13.09 -15.43
C ILE A 419 8.48 13.05 -14.57
N ARG A 420 8.56 13.96 -13.60
CA ARG A 420 9.71 14.11 -12.69
C ARG A 420 9.27 14.18 -11.23
N SER A 421 10.10 13.68 -10.32
CA SER A 421 9.83 13.78 -8.88
C SER A 421 9.79 15.25 -8.47
N TYR A 422 9.08 15.54 -7.38
CA TYR A 422 9.09 16.87 -6.77
C TYR A 422 10.49 17.30 -6.34
N GLN A 423 11.44 16.36 -6.19
CA GLN A 423 12.84 16.56 -5.80
C GLN A 423 13.80 16.73 -6.98
N ASP A 424 13.40 16.32 -8.19
CA ASP A 424 14.32 16.27 -9.32
C ASP A 424 14.49 17.68 -9.91
N PRO A 425 15.73 18.08 -10.27
CA PRO A 425 15.97 19.33 -10.99
C PRO A 425 15.33 19.25 -12.40
N ASN A 426 15.05 20.43 -12.97
CA ASN A 426 14.54 20.52 -14.34
C ASN A 426 15.48 19.81 -15.33
N HIS A 427 14.95 19.11 -16.33
CA HIS A 427 15.78 18.55 -17.40
C HIS A 427 16.54 19.68 -18.12
N LEU A 428 17.80 19.43 -18.48
CA LEU A 428 18.60 20.37 -19.26
C LEU A 428 17.90 20.59 -20.61
N ARG A 429 17.80 21.85 -21.05
CA ARG A 429 17.32 22.14 -22.40
C ARG A 429 18.32 21.54 -23.39
N GLN A 430 17.84 20.69 -24.30
CA GLN A 430 18.68 20.18 -25.39
C GLN A 430 19.21 21.35 -26.21
N HIS A 431 20.53 21.39 -26.42
CA HIS A 431 21.17 22.47 -27.14
C HIS A 431 20.92 22.29 -28.64
N VAL A 432 20.14 23.20 -29.24
CA VAL A 432 19.74 23.09 -30.65
C VAL A 432 20.83 23.70 -31.52
N GLY A 433 21.54 22.86 -32.26
CA GLY A 433 22.61 23.27 -33.17
C GLY A 433 22.08 23.74 -34.52
N ARG A 434 22.80 24.66 -35.18
CA ARG A 434 22.49 25.04 -36.56
C ARG A 434 22.99 23.95 -37.50
N ARG A 435 22.16 23.53 -38.46
CA ARG A 435 22.50 22.48 -39.43
C ARG A 435 23.84 22.79 -40.13
N GLY A 436 24.84 21.92 -39.91
CA GLY A 436 26.21 22.06 -40.43
C GLY A 436 27.29 22.38 -39.40
N THR A 437 26.91 22.71 -38.16
CA THR A 437 27.80 22.92 -37.00
C THR A 437 27.24 22.19 -35.77
N LEU A 438 26.95 20.90 -35.91
CA LEU A 438 26.52 20.05 -34.80
C LEU A 438 27.75 19.56 -34.06
N GLU A 439 27.86 19.88 -32.77
CA GLU A 439 28.76 19.19 -31.84
C GLU A 439 28.11 17.89 -31.35
N ASP A 440 28.90 16.97 -30.80
CA ASP A 440 28.48 15.60 -30.45
C ASP A 440 27.23 15.52 -29.52
N ASP A 441 26.92 16.59 -28.79
CA ASP A 441 25.79 16.70 -27.85
C ASP A 441 24.59 17.52 -28.38
N GLN A 442 24.60 17.94 -29.66
CA GLN A 442 23.57 18.82 -30.24
C GLN A 442 22.63 18.07 -31.21
N ILE A 443 21.35 18.43 -31.20
CA ILE A 443 20.32 17.84 -32.09
C ILE A 443 19.96 18.85 -33.19
N ASP A 444 19.71 18.34 -34.40
CA ASP A 444 19.32 19.18 -35.55
C ASP A 444 17.99 19.90 -35.27
N GLN A 445 17.90 21.14 -35.73
CA GLN A 445 16.76 22.04 -35.52
C GLN A 445 15.46 21.49 -36.15
N SER A 446 15.57 20.51 -37.06
CA SER A 446 14.46 19.81 -37.71
C SER A 446 13.84 18.67 -36.87
N THR A 447 14.52 18.18 -35.83
CA THR A 447 14.06 17.11 -34.93
C THR A 447 13.65 17.61 -33.53
N ALA A 448 13.76 18.91 -33.26
CA ALA A 448 13.53 19.55 -31.96
C ALA A 448 12.04 19.77 -31.58
N ALA A 449 11.12 18.90 -32.04
CA ALA A 449 9.74 18.93 -31.55
C ALA A 449 9.68 18.34 -30.12
N PRO A 450 8.76 18.79 -29.24
CA PRO A 450 8.52 18.14 -27.95
C PRO A 450 8.16 16.68 -28.20
N LEU A 451 9.06 15.77 -27.87
CA LEU A 451 8.89 14.34 -28.13
C LEU A 451 8.04 13.74 -27.00
N GLU A 452 6.81 13.32 -27.32
CA GLU A 452 6.07 12.34 -26.53
C GLU A 452 6.61 10.95 -26.91
N THR A 453 7.54 10.40 -26.12
CA THR A 453 8.09 9.07 -26.40
C THR A 453 7.63 8.07 -25.34
N ASP A 454 7.64 6.79 -25.73
CA ASP A 454 7.49 5.67 -24.80
C ASP A 454 8.77 5.42 -23.97
N GLU A 455 9.83 6.20 -24.21
CA GLU A 455 11.20 5.91 -23.78
C GLU A 455 11.81 7.06 -22.97
N PHE A 456 11.01 7.70 -22.11
CA PHE A 456 11.56 8.63 -21.13
C PHE A 456 12.31 7.87 -20.03
N SER A 457 13.40 8.48 -19.55
CA SER A 457 14.15 8.01 -18.38
C SER A 457 13.66 8.77 -17.15
N LEU A 458 13.43 8.02 -16.08
CA LEU A 458 13.14 8.60 -14.77
C LEU A 458 14.41 8.76 -13.90
N LEU A 459 15.60 8.49 -14.44
CA LEU A 459 16.85 8.67 -13.69
C LEU A 459 17.28 10.14 -13.76
N PRO A 460 17.91 10.68 -12.70
CA PRO A 460 18.47 12.02 -12.76
C PRO A 460 19.44 12.14 -13.94
N GLN A 461 19.26 13.20 -14.75
CA GLN A 461 20.18 13.50 -15.83
C GLN A 461 21.56 13.86 -15.24
N GLU A 462 22.63 13.25 -15.75
CA GLU A 462 24.00 13.59 -15.35
C GLU A 462 24.30 15.04 -15.78
N ARG A 463 24.75 15.86 -14.82
CA ARG A 463 25.06 17.28 -15.00
C ARG A 463 26.56 17.49 -14.84
N SER A 464 27.17 18.22 -15.77
CA SER A 464 28.59 18.58 -15.67
C SER A 464 28.80 19.69 -14.63
N ARG A 465 30.05 19.92 -14.19
CA ARG A 465 30.40 21.06 -13.31
C ARG A 465 30.00 22.42 -13.90
N ARG A 466 29.83 22.52 -15.23
CA ARG A 466 29.43 23.76 -15.94
C ARG A 466 27.92 24.00 -15.90
N ASP A 467 27.13 22.96 -15.72
CA ASP A 467 25.65 23.02 -15.71
C ASP A 467 25.08 23.42 -14.33
N GLY A 468 25.91 23.33 -13.29
CA GLY A 468 25.54 23.56 -11.90
C GLY A 468 24.59 22.50 -11.32
N THR A 469 24.32 22.57 -10.02
CA THR A 469 23.42 21.63 -9.31
C THR A 469 21.97 21.72 -9.77
N GLY A 470 21.59 22.84 -10.41
CA GLY A 470 20.21 23.10 -10.86
C GLY A 470 19.25 23.50 -9.73
N GLU A 471 19.74 23.62 -8.49
CA GLU A 471 18.92 23.90 -7.31
C GLU A 471 18.35 25.32 -7.30
N SER A 472 19.09 26.31 -7.80
CA SER A 472 18.66 27.72 -7.85
C SER A 472 17.64 28.05 -8.95
N ARG A 473 17.36 27.11 -9.87
CA ARG A 473 16.41 27.27 -11.00
C ARG A 473 15.34 26.18 -11.02
N ARG A 474 15.09 25.53 -9.89
CA ARG A 474 14.17 24.40 -9.77
C ARG A 474 12.72 24.87 -9.83
N THR A 475 11.94 24.30 -10.74
CA THR A 475 10.49 24.51 -10.82
C THR A 475 9.76 23.17 -10.65
N LEU A 476 8.63 23.20 -9.95
CA LEU A 476 7.78 22.02 -9.82
C LEU A 476 7.08 21.72 -11.15
N SER A 477 6.93 20.45 -11.48
CA SER A 477 6.14 20.04 -12.63
C SER A 477 4.66 20.34 -12.38
N TRP A 478 3.92 20.70 -13.43
CA TRP A 478 2.48 21.01 -13.33
C TRP A 478 1.68 19.83 -12.78
N ILE A 479 2.16 18.59 -12.97
CA ILE A 479 1.55 17.40 -12.37
C ILE A 479 1.52 17.48 -10.85
N TRP A 480 2.29 18.35 -10.20
CA TRP A 480 2.31 18.59 -8.75
C TRP A 480 1.55 19.86 -8.32
N LEU A 481 1.05 20.66 -9.26
CA LEU A 481 0.50 22.01 -9.02
C LEU A 481 -1.01 22.13 -9.26
N THR A 482 -1.69 21.01 -9.55
CA THR A 482 -3.11 21.00 -9.95
C THR A 482 -4.02 21.37 -8.77
N LYS A 483 -5.00 22.26 -9.01
CA LYS A 483 -5.97 22.72 -8.00
C LYS A 483 -7.08 21.68 -7.81
N SER A 484 -7.63 21.60 -6.60
CA SER A 484 -8.84 20.85 -6.28
C SER A 484 -10.07 21.56 -6.87
N ILE A 485 -11.00 20.79 -7.45
CA ILE A 485 -12.31 21.30 -7.89
C ILE A 485 -13.27 21.11 -6.72
N ASP A 486 -13.84 22.20 -6.23
CA ASP A 486 -15.03 22.15 -5.37
C ASP A 486 -16.24 21.71 -6.22
N PRO A 487 -16.92 20.61 -5.89
CA PRO A 487 -18.16 20.24 -6.58
C PRO A 487 -19.30 21.11 -6.04
N SER A 488 -19.45 22.33 -6.54
CA SER A 488 -20.64 23.14 -6.25
C SER A 488 -21.80 22.73 -7.16
N PRO A 489 -23.03 22.53 -6.62
CA PRO A 489 -24.19 22.18 -7.42
C PRO A 489 -24.89 23.44 -7.98
N ASN A 490 -25.43 23.29 -9.19
CA ASN A 490 -26.43 24.13 -9.86
C ASN A 490 -25.93 25.38 -10.61
N GLY A 491 -25.58 25.15 -11.87
CA GLY A 491 -25.79 26.14 -12.92
C GLY A 491 -27.27 26.19 -13.30
N ALA A 492 -28.00 27.15 -12.75
CA ALA A 492 -29.24 27.63 -13.33
C ALA A 492 -29.31 29.13 -13.08
N ASP A 493 -29.10 29.93 -14.13
CA ASP A 493 -29.81 31.20 -14.23
C ASP A 493 -29.96 31.63 -15.69
N THR A 494 -31.22 31.54 -16.14
CA THR A 494 -31.75 32.07 -17.38
C THR A 494 -32.08 33.56 -17.22
N SER A 495 -31.44 34.40 -18.02
CA SER A 495 -31.98 35.60 -18.70
C SER A 495 -32.91 36.58 -17.93
N THR A 496 -32.48 37.82 -17.72
CA THR A 496 -32.82 39.02 -18.55
C THR A 496 -32.43 40.34 -17.83
N PRO A 497 -32.05 41.40 -18.58
CA PRO A 497 -31.69 42.70 -18.01
C PRO A 497 -32.80 43.74 -18.22
N ASN A 498 -33.08 44.59 -17.22
CA ASN A 498 -33.32 46.02 -17.48
C ASN A 498 -33.30 46.90 -16.20
N PRO A 499 -33.01 48.21 -16.36
CA PRO A 499 -32.48 49.12 -15.34
C PRO A 499 -33.54 50.07 -14.75
N SER A 500 -33.17 50.86 -13.74
CA SER A 500 -33.66 52.23 -13.42
C SER A 500 -33.03 52.71 -12.08
N PRO A 501 -33.18 53.98 -11.64
CA PRO A 501 -32.49 55.16 -12.14
C PRO A 501 -31.85 56.01 -11.01
N ALA A 502 -31.15 57.07 -11.40
CA ALA A 502 -30.62 58.12 -10.53
C ALA A 502 -31.71 58.91 -9.78
N THR A 503 -31.39 59.41 -8.58
CA THR A 503 -31.61 60.81 -8.10
C THR A 503 -31.11 60.95 -6.64
N THR A 504 -29.99 61.64 -6.44
CA THR A 504 -29.85 62.98 -5.79
C THR A 504 -30.28 63.10 -4.33
N SER A 505 -29.31 63.40 -3.46
CA SER A 505 -29.45 64.41 -2.40
C SER A 505 -28.08 64.89 -1.93
N THR A 506 -27.71 66.09 -2.41
CA THR A 506 -26.65 66.98 -1.93
C THR A 506 -26.83 67.32 -0.44
N ALA A 507 -25.75 67.18 0.33
CA ALA A 507 -24.85 68.25 0.80
C ALA A 507 -25.33 69.00 2.06
N ASN A 508 -24.51 68.94 3.11
CA ASN A 508 -24.12 70.13 3.86
C ASN A 508 -22.74 69.91 4.50
N THR A 509 -21.88 70.89 4.27
CA THR A 509 -20.51 71.05 4.74
C THR A 509 -20.45 71.85 6.04
N ASP A 510 -19.23 71.90 6.60
CA ASP A 510 -18.58 72.98 7.36
C ASP A 510 -18.11 72.50 8.74
N VAL A 511 -16.81 72.30 9.04
CA VAL A 511 -15.54 73.08 8.91
C VAL A 511 -15.09 73.62 10.27
N ALA A 512 -13.82 73.26 10.58
CA ALA A 512 -12.80 73.93 11.40
C ALA A 512 -12.90 73.92 12.94
N ASN A 513 -11.80 73.51 13.61
CA ASN A 513 -10.75 74.46 14.02
C ASN A 513 -9.48 73.81 14.58
N ASN A 514 -8.40 74.58 14.44
CA ASN A 514 -6.99 74.45 14.80
C ASN A 514 -6.69 74.37 16.31
N ASP A 515 -5.45 73.97 16.64
CA ASP A 515 -4.48 74.57 17.62
C ASP A 515 -3.47 73.48 18.05
N GLY A 516 -2.14 73.63 18.17
CA GLY A 516 -1.20 74.73 17.93
C GLY A 516 0.23 74.35 18.38
N ALA A 517 1.24 74.96 17.74
CA ALA A 517 2.50 75.51 18.29
C ALA A 517 3.68 74.62 18.86
N PRO A 518 4.93 75.17 18.89
CA PRO A 518 6.17 74.47 18.49
C PRO A 518 7.42 74.66 19.42
N GLY A 519 8.59 74.15 18.96
CA GLY A 519 9.97 74.58 19.34
C GLY A 519 10.85 73.48 19.96
N GLU A 520 12.18 73.53 19.99
CA GLU A 520 13.25 74.21 19.25
C GLU A 520 14.61 73.65 19.79
N ASN A 521 15.63 73.53 18.92
CA ASN A 521 17.11 73.59 19.16
C ASN A 521 17.91 72.49 19.91
N GLY A 522 19.09 72.16 19.34
CA GLY A 522 20.27 71.70 20.11
C GLY A 522 21.34 70.94 19.29
N ASP A 523 22.48 71.58 19.02
CA ASP A 523 23.65 71.10 18.27
C ASP A 523 24.58 70.08 19.00
N ASN A 524 25.39 69.41 18.16
CA ASN A 524 26.81 69.02 18.29
C ASN A 524 27.33 67.77 19.03
N ASP A 525 28.13 67.03 18.23
CA ASP A 525 29.45 66.40 18.46
C ASP A 525 29.63 65.05 19.18
N ASN A 526 30.21 64.14 18.37
CA ASN A 526 31.34 63.23 18.60
C ASN A 526 31.14 61.73 18.92
N ASN A 527 32.03 60.97 18.26
CA ASN A 527 32.55 59.62 18.50
C ASN A 527 31.69 58.45 18.00
N GLU A 528 32.10 57.77 16.93
CA GLU A 528 33.22 56.80 16.78
C GLU A 528 32.71 55.37 16.97
N ASP A 529 33.06 54.56 15.97
CA ASP A 529 33.22 53.10 15.95
C ASP A 529 31.99 52.23 15.67
N ASP A 530 32.08 51.61 14.49
CA ASP A 530 31.84 50.20 14.16
C ASP A 530 30.53 49.54 14.64
N ASP A 531 29.68 49.16 13.69
CA ASP A 531 29.38 47.75 13.42
C ASP A 531 28.43 47.62 12.21
N ASP A 532 28.60 46.51 11.49
CA ASP A 532 27.93 46.11 10.25
C ASP A 532 26.38 46.09 10.37
N ASP A 533 25.69 46.91 9.57
CA ASP A 533 24.25 46.78 9.33
C ASP A 533 24.02 45.72 8.22
N ASP A 534 23.68 44.51 8.67
CA ASP A 534 22.89 43.55 7.91
C ASP A 534 21.49 44.18 7.67
N ASP A 535 21.20 44.56 6.43
CA ASP A 535 19.86 44.96 6.02
C ASP A 535 18.89 43.78 6.17
N ASP A 536 18.01 43.90 7.17
CA ASP A 536 16.73 43.23 7.30
C ASP A 536 15.85 43.50 6.05
N ASP A 537 15.73 42.51 5.16
CA ASP A 537 14.57 42.37 4.28
C ASP A 537 13.69 41.22 4.82
N ASP A 538 12.97 41.53 5.91
CA ASP A 538 11.72 40.87 6.29
C ASP A 538 10.65 41.20 5.23
N ASP A 539 10.66 40.46 4.11
CA ASP A 539 9.50 40.41 3.22
C ASP A 539 8.50 39.37 3.76
N ASP A 540 7.58 39.90 4.58
CA ASP A 540 6.26 39.35 4.88
C ASP A 540 5.48 39.13 3.57
N ASP A 541 5.56 37.94 2.98
CA ASP A 541 4.55 37.44 2.04
C ASP A 541 3.41 36.79 2.84
N ASP A 542 2.44 37.63 3.21
CA ASP A 542 1.04 37.29 3.50
C ASP A 542 0.41 36.57 2.29
N ASP A 543 0.68 35.27 2.13
CA ASP A 543 -0.11 34.39 1.26
C ASP A 543 -1.26 33.76 2.06
N ASP A 544 -2.34 34.54 2.06
CA ASP A 544 -3.69 34.26 2.50
C ASP A 544 -4.23 32.89 2.02
N ASP A 545 -4.80 32.17 2.98
CA ASP A 545 -5.69 31.01 2.95
C ASP A 545 -6.04 30.36 1.58
N ASN A 546 -5.29 29.31 1.22
CA ASN A 546 -5.86 28.19 0.44
C ASN A 546 -5.24 26.83 0.87
N VAL A 547 -5.78 26.26 1.94
CA VAL A 547 -5.21 25.11 2.67
C VAL A 547 -5.49 23.74 2.04
N ASN A 548 -6.34 23.60 1.01
CA ASN A 548 -6.90 22.27 0.66
C ASN A 548 -6.74 21.81 -0.80
N GLY A 549 -5.51 21.77 -1.35
CA GLY A 549 -5.31 21.33 -2.74
C GLY A 549 -4.16 20.32 -3.01
N PRO A 550 -2.90 20.63 -2.66
CA PRO A 550 -1.75 19.74 -2.92
C PRO A 550 -1.12 19.12 -1.66
N ASP A 551 -1.47 19.63 -0.48
CA ASP A 551 -0.86 19.24 0.80
C ASP A 551 -1.47 17.96 1.39
N ASP A 552 -2.69 17.56 1.00
CA ASP A 552 -3.37 16.37 1.56
C ASP A 552 -2.70 15.03 1.20
N ILE A 553 -2.28 14.86 -0.06
CA ILE A 553 -1.57 13.64 -0.49
C ILE A 553 -0.17 13.61 0.12
N LEU A 554 0.47 14.77 0.29
CA LEU A 554 1.80 14.84 0.89
C LEU A 554 1.74 14.59 2.40
N ARG A 555 0.75 15.17 3.08
CA ARG A 555 0.37 14.91 4.46
C ARG A 555 0.13 13.43 4.70
N SER A 556 -0.74 12.80 3.91
CA SER A 556 -1.09 11.39 4.11
C SER A 556 0.11 10.46 3.93
N GLU A 557 0.95 10.70 2.92
CA GLU A 557 2.15 9.91 2.70
C GLU A 557 3.25 10.16 3.75
N TRP A 558 3.36 11.40 4.23
CA TRP A 558 4.25 11.73 5.33
C TRP A 558 3.77 11.07 6.62
N ALA A 559 2.47 11.11 6.92
CA ALA A 559 1.84 10.45 8.07
C ALA A 559 2.03 8.93 8.03
N LYS A 560 1.83 8.28 6.88
CA LYS A 560 2.10 6.84 6.70
C LYS A 560 3.58 6.52 6.91
N SER A 561 4.48 7.37 6.42
CA SER A 561 5.93 7.20 6.65
C SER A 561 6.31 7.35 8.12
N ARG A 562 5.71 8.32 8.82
CA ARG A 562 5.86 8.51 10.27
C ARG A 562 5.40 7.27 11.03
N ALA A 563 4.20 6.77 10.70
CA ALA A 563 3.64 5.57 11.33
C ALA A 563 4.55 4.35 11.15
N ARG A 564 5.05 4.08 9.93
CA ARG A 564 6.01 2.98 9.70
C ARG A 564 7.28 3.12 10.54
N ALA A 565 7.86 4.32 10.58
CA ALA A 565 9.05 4.58 11.40
C ALA A 565 8.78 4.39 12.90
N ALA A 566 7.62 4.84 13.38
CA ALA A 566 7.19 4.66 14.78
C ALA A 566 6.97 3.18 15.12
N ARG A 567 6.23 2.44 14.28
CA ARG A 567 5.99 1.00 14.46
C ARG A 567 7.27 0.18 14.44
N ALA A 568 8.22 0.51 13.56
CA ALA A 568 9.52 -0.17 13.52
C ALA A 568 10.37 0.13 14.78
N LYS A 569 10.31 1.35 15.32
CA LYS A 569 10.93 1.68 16.62
C LYS A 569 10.28 0.89 17.76
N GLU A 570 8.95 0.84 17.80
CA GLU A 570 8.19 0.08 18.79
C GLU A 570 8.52 -1.41 18.74
N GLU A 571 8.61 -2.01 17.55
CA GLU A 571 8.93 -3.44 17.39
C GLU A 571 10.25 -3.82 18.07
N VAL A 572 11.29 -3.00 17.91
CA VAL A 572 12.58 -3.23 18.58
C VAL A 572 12.42 -3.16 20.10
N MET A 573 11.67 -2.18 20.61
CA MET A 573 11.43 -2.03 22.06
C MET A 573 10.62 -3.21 22.61
N LEU A 574 9.58 -3.64 21.90
CA LEU A 574 8.73 -4.76 22.26
C LEU A 574 9.51 -6.06 22.29
N LEU A 575 10.34 -6.34 21.27
CA LEU A 575 11.18 -7.55 21.24
C LEU A 575 12.19 -7.58 22.39
N ARG A 576 12.78 -6.44 22.76
CA ARG A 576 13.66 -6.36 23.95
C ARG A 576 12.90 -6.63 25.23
N GLU A 577 11.72 -6.05 25.37
CA GLU A 577 10.87 -6.28 26.54
C GLU A 577 10.36 -7.73 26.61
N GLU A 578 10.06 -8.35 25.47
CA GLU A 578 9.74 -9.78 25.37
C GLU A 578 10.92 -10.64 25.82
N MET A 579 12.13 -10.39 25.32
CA MET A 579 13.35 -11.08 25.77
C MET A 579 13.52 -10.97 27.29
N ARG A 580 13.41 -9.77 27.84
CA ARG A 580 13.51 -9.53 29.29
C ARG A 580 12.45 -10.30 30.07
N ARG A 581 11.19 -10.27 29.62
CA ARG A 581 10.07 -10.99 30.27
C ARG A 581 10.23 -12.49 30.18
N VAL A 582 10.75 -13.02 29.06
CA VAL A 582 11.02 -14.46 28.92
C VAL A 582 12.06 -14.91 29.94
N LEU A 583 13.14 -14.14 30.15
CA LEU A 583 14.14 -14.48 31.18
C LEU A 583 13.53 -14.48 32.59
N GLU A 584 12.71 -13.47 32.93
CA GLU A 584 12.03 -13.44 34.24
C GLU A 584 11.00 -14.57 34.39
N PHE A 585 10.29 -14.90 33.31
CA PHE A 585 9.36 -16.03 33.30
C PHE A 585 10.08 -17.34 33.55
N LEU A 586 11.22 -17.59 32.89
CA LEU A 586 12.00 -18.82 33.06
C LEU A 586 12.50 -18.98 34.51
N LYS A 587 12.98 -17.89 35.13
CA LYS A 587 13.36 -17.88 36.56
C LYS A 587 12.17 -18.17 37.48
N TRP A 588 11.03 -17.52 37.24
CA TRP A 588 9.82 -17.78 37.99
C TRP A 588 9.36 -19.24 37.82
N LYS A 589 9.43 -19.78 36.60
CA LYS A 589 9.05 -21.15 36.28
C LYS A 589 9.96 -22.18 36.94
N GLU A 590 11.26 -21.91 36.99
CA GLU A 590 12.23 -22.68 37.77
C GLU A 590 11.81 -22.75 39.24
N GLN A 591 11.60 -21.59 39.87
CA GLN A 591 11.21 -21.52 41.28
C GLN A 591 9.89 -22.23 41.55
N TRP A 592 8.91 -22.07 40.66
CA TRP A 592 7.63 -22.77 40.73
C TRP A 592 7.79 -24.29 40.68
N TRP A 593 8.74 -24.81 39.90
CA TRP A 593 9.05 -26.24 39.89
C TRP A 593 9.72 -26.70 41.19
N LEU A 594 10.64 -25.91 41.74
CA LEU A 594 11.29 -26.21 43.03
C LEU A 594 10.27 -26.28 44.18
N GLU A 595 9.32 -25.36 44.22
CA GLU A 595 8.24 -25.37 45.23
C GLU A 595 7.37 -26.62 45.11
N ARG A 596 7.10 -27.09 43.88
CA ARG A 596 6.30 -28.31 43.65
C ARG A 596 6.97 -29.58 44.14
N ALA A 597 8.31 -29.62 44.18
CA ALA A 597 9.04 -30.77 44.73
C ALA A 597 8.68 -31.01 46.21
N GLY A 598 8.34 -29.96 46.97
CA GLY A 598 8.02 -30.06 48.40
C GLY A 598 6.55 -30.27 48.75
N LEU A 599 5.63 -30.23 47.78
CA LEU A 599 4.18 -30.17 48.02
C LEU A 599 3.46 -31.53 47.92
N LYS A 600 4.14 -32.61 47.55
CA LYS A 600 3.52 -33.89 47.22
C LYS A 600 3.60 -34.89 48.37
N SER A 601 2.45 -35.43 48.76
CA SER A 601 2.32 -36.56 49.69
C SER A 601 2.08 -37.86 48.91
N GLY A 602 2.82 -38.91 49.24
CA GLY A 602 2.69 -40.22 48.60
C GLY A 602 3.65 -41.25 49.21
N ASP A 603 3.74 -42.44 48.61
CA ASP A 603 4.78 -43.41 48.97
C ASP A 603 6.18 -42.84 48.70
N LYS A 604 7.18 -43.29 49.46
CA LYS A 604 8.55 -42.78 49.42
C LYS A 604 9.11 -42.78 47.99
N ALA A 605 8.90 -43.86 47.24
CA ALA A 605 9.35 -43.98 45.86
C ALA A 605 8.65 -42.99 44.92
N GLN A 606 7.35 -42.75 45.12
CA GLN A 606 6.59 -41.77 44.32
C GLN A 606 7.01 -40.34 44.63
N VAL A 607 7.20 -40.01 45.91
CA VAL A 607 7.67 -38.68 46.34
C VAL A 607 9.07 -38.41 45.79
N GLU A 608 9.95 -39.40 45.85
CA GLU A 608 11.31 -39.32 45.28
C GLU A 608 11.26 -39.09 43.76
N ALA A 609 10.49 -39.90 43.02
CA ALA A 609 10.36 -39.77 41.57
C ALA A 609 9.76 -38.42 41.13
N LEU A 610 8.69 -37.97 41.81
CA LEU A 610 8.07 -36.67 41.53
C LEU A 610 9.00 -35.50 41.85
N SER A 611 9.77 -35.61 42.94
CA SER A 611 10.77 -34.61 43.30
C SER A 611 11.89 -34.56 42.27
N ALA A 612 12.41 -35.72 41.85
CA ALA A 612 13.44 -35.81 40.81
C ALA A 612 12.97 -35.17 39.49
N TYR A 613 11.73 -35.45 39.07
CA TYR A 613 11.16 -34.83 37.87
C TYR A 613 11.03 -33.30 38.02
N ALA A 614 10.54 -32.81 39.16
CA ALA A 614 10.44 -31.38 39.42
C ALA A 614 11.82 -30.69 39.40
N PHE A 615 12.85 -31.30 40.00
CA PHE A 615 14.22 -30.79 39.94
C PHE A 615 14.78 -30.80 38.52
N SER A 616 14.52 -31.84 37.73
CA SER A 616 14.91 -31.90 36.31
C SER A 616 14.25 -30.77 35.50
N GLN A 617 12.95 -30.54 35.70
CA GLN A 617 12.24 -29.44 35.04
C GLN A 617 12.78 -28.07 35.46
N ALA A 618 13.10 -27.86 36.74
CA ALA A 618 13.74 -26.64 37.22
C ALA A 618 15.10 -26.42 36.56
N ALA A 619 15.94 -27.46 36.49
CA ALA A 619 17.25 -27.40 35.82
C ALA A 619 17.13 -27.05 34.32
N LEU A 620 16.12 -27.58 33.64
CA LEU A 620 15.83 -27.25 32.24
C LEU A 620 15.47 -25.77 32.06
N GLN A 621 14.62 -25.21 32.91
CA GLN A 621 14.27 -23.78 32.86
C GLN A 621 15.50 -22.89 33.10
N ARG A 622 16.35 -23.27 34.06
CA ARG A 622 17.61 -22.57 34.34
C ARG A 622 18.55 -22.59 33.13
N SER A 623 18.72 -23.75 32.50
CA SER A 623 19.56 -23.92 31.31
C SER A 623 19.06 -23.08 30.14
N LEU A 624 17.75 -23.07 29.88
CA LEU A 624 17.14 -22.21 28.87
C LEU A 624 17.39 -20.73 29.17
N ALA A 625 17.21 -20.30 30.43
CA ALA A 625 17.43 -18.90 30.83
C ALA A 625 18.88 -18.48 30.61
N GLU A 626 19.85 -19.34 30.94
CA GLU A 626 21.28 -19.09 30.73
C GLU A 626 21.63 -19.02 29.23
N SER A 627 21.17 -19.99 28.43
CA SER A 627 21.35 -20.01 26.98
C SER A 627 20.78 -18.76 26.31
N PHE A 628 19.54 -18.38 26.67
CA PHE A 628 18.89 -17.20 26.10
C PHE A 628 19.59 -15.91 26.55
N ARG A 629 20.04 -15.83 27.81
CA ARG A 629 20.79 -14.67 28.31
C ARG A 629 22.10 -14.46 27.54
N ILE A 630 22.83 -15.54 27.24
CA ILE A 630 24.05 -15.47 26.43
C ILE A 630 23.72 -14.95 25.03
N MET A 631 22.70 -15.53 24.39
CA MET A 631 22.27 -15.14 23.04
C MET A 631 21.80 -13.68 22.96
N TRP A 632 21.15 -13.17 24.01
CA TRP A 632 20.57 -11.82 24.05
C TRP A 632 21.46 -10.77 24.73
N GLN A 633 22.73 -11.10 25.01
CA GLN A 633 23.64 -10.19 25.72
C GLN A 633 23.77 -8.83 25.01
N LYS A 634 24.02 -8.81 23.69
CA LYS A 634 24.11 -7.58 22.90
C LYS A 634 22.75 -6.83 22.85
N PRO A 635 21.62 -7.45 22.44
CA PRO A 635 20.30 -6.80 22.45
C PRO A 635 19.89 -6.13 23.77
N LEU A 636 20.24 -6.73 24.90
CA LEU A 636 19.88 -6.25 26.24
C LEU A 636 20.91 -5.28 26.84
N ALA A 637 22.17 -5.30 26.41
CA ALA A 637 23.20 -4.36 26.87
C ALA A 637 22.92 -2.92 26.42
N GLU A 638 22.38 -2.73 25.20
CA GLU A 638 22.02 -1.43 24.65
C GLU A 638 20.91 -0.69 25.45
N GLN A 639 20.18 -1.40 26.33
CA GLN A 639 19.21 -0.79 27.25
C GLN A 639 19.88 -0.17 28.50
N GLY A 640 21.05 -0.67 28.91
CA GLY A 640 21.74 -0.25 30.13
C GLY A 640 22.34 1.16 30.06
N ALA A 641 22.65 1.65 28.86
CA ALA A 641 23.23 2.99 28.65
C ALA A 641 22.22 4.14 28.83
N HIS A 642 20.91 3.86 28.69
CA HIS A 642 19.86 4.88 28.77
C HIS A 642 19.07 4.87 30.10
N HIS A 643 19.41 4.00 31.05
CA HIS A 643 18.61 3.83 32.27
C HIS A 643 19.44 3.96 33.56
N ILE A 644 20.10 5.10 33.76
CA ILE A 644 20.45 5.57 35.12
C ILE A 644 19.35 6.53 35.60
N SER A 645 18.27 5.97 36.14
CA SER A 645 17.56 6.54 37.29
C SER A 645 16.58 5.50 37.81
N SER A 646 16.92 4.93 38.95
CA SER A 646 16.04 4.08 39.74
C SER A 646 15.02 4.97 40.46
N THR A 647 13.85 5.18 39.87
CA THR A 647 12.61 5.47 40.61
C THR A 647 11.39 4.92 39.85
N ARG A 648 10.44 4.39 40.61
CA ARG A 648 9.21 3.70 40.17
C ARG A 648 8.30 4.68 39.39
N PRO A 649 7.88 4.41 38.14
CA PRO A 649 7.11 5.38 37.37
C PRO A 649 5.64 5.42 37.83
N THR A 650 5.16 6.62 38.16
CA THR A 650 3.73 6.94 38.30
C THR A 650 3.13 7.34 36.96
N ALA A 651 1.82 7.17 36.80
CA ALA A 651 1.07 7.17 35.54
C ALA A 651 0.98 8.51 34.76
N HIS A 652 1.92 9.45 34.92
CA HIS A 652 1.86 10.75 34.25
C HIS A 652 3.07 11.16 33.41
N ASP A 653 4.12 10.34 33.29
CA ASP A 653 5.31 10.73 32.51
C ASP A 653 5.49 9.85 31.28
N ILE A 654 4.88 10.24 30.16
CA ILE A 654 5.28 9.84 28.80
C ILE A 654 6.24 10.94 28.32
N PRO A 655 7.52 10.65 27.97
CA PRO A 655 8.44 11.71 27.57
C PRO A 655 8.03 12.33 26.24
N LEU A 656 7.80 13.64 26.25
CA LEU A 656 7.85 14.49 25.06
C LEU A 656 9.25 14.37 24.45
N ALA A 657 9.34 14.11 23.15
CA ALA A 657 10.60 14.09 22.43
C ALA A 657 11.23 15.49 22.40
N SER A 658 12.24 15.75 23.23
CA SER A 658 13.21 16.82 23.03
C SER A 658 14.44 16.26 22.33
N GLU A 659 14.84 16.90 21.24
CA GLU A 659 16.04 16.59 20.47
C GLU A 659 17.30 16.62 21.35
N GLN A 660 18.06 15.52 21.35
CA GLN A 660 19.49 15.57 21.64
C GLN A 660 20.24 15.04 20.42
N VAL A 661 21.09 15.90 19.90
CA VAL A 661 22.11 15.62 18.89
C VAL A 661 23.17 14.76 19.55
N ILE A 662 23.40 13.56 19.05
CA ILE A 662 24.55 12.73 19.42
C ILE A 662 25.35 12.51 18.14
N ASP A 663 26.49 13.17 18.11
CA ASP A 663 27.64 12.91 17.25
C ASP A 663 28.42 11.75 17.87
N ASP A 664 28.66 10.68 17.11
CA ASP A 664 29.66 9.69 17.51
C ASP A 664 30.26 9.03 16.26
N SER A 665 31.44 9.52 15.90
CA SER A 665 32.39 8.85 15.03
C SER A 665 33.37 8.06 15.89
N SER A 666 33.29 6.74 15.89
CA SER A 666 34.47 5.91 16.16
C SER A 666 34.33 4.56 15.47
N ASP A 667 35.13 4.40 14.42
CA ASP A 667 35.50 3.14 13.79
C ASP A 667 36.16 2.21 14.80
N SER A 668 35.73 0.95 14.82
CA SER A 668 36.60 -0.18 15.13
C SER A 668 36.10 -1.37 14.33
N GLU A 669 36.84 -1.66 13.28
CA GLU A 669 36.79 -2.86 12.45
C GLU A 669 37.08 -4.08 13.34
N ASP A 670 36.15 -5.03 13.39
CA ASP A 670 36.43 -6.44 13.68
C ASP A 670 35.48 -7.26 12.80
N GLU A 671 36.04 -7.76 11.71
CA GLU A 671 35.43 -8.63 10.71
C GLU A 671 35.43 -10.07 11.26
N ASP A 672 34.25 -10.62 11.54
CA ASP A 672 34.05 -12.07 11.56
C ASP A 672 32.98 -12.39 10.51
N GLU A 673 33.46 -12.99 9.42
CA GLU A 673 32.69 -13.54 8.30
C GLU A 673 31.94 -14.78 8.77
N ASP A 674 30.60 -14.73 8.77
CA ASP A 674 29.77 -15.93 8.73
C ASP A 674 28.74 -15.74 7.60
N GLU A 675 28.94 -16.53 6.54
CA GLU A 675 28.02 -16.74 5.43
C GLU A 675 26.74 -17.39 5.96
N ASP A 676 25.57 -16.77 5.74
CA ASP A 676 24.29 -17.44 5.97
C ASP A 676 23.42 -17.31 4.72
N GLU A 677 23.20 -18.47 4.11
CA GLU A 677 22.38 -18.75 2.95
C GLU A 677 20.88 -18.51 3.24
N ASP A 678 20.22 -17.92 2.25
CA ASP A 678 18.76 -17.81 2.20
C ASP A 678 18.17 -19.21 1.94
N GLU A 679 17.81 -19.95 2.99
CA GLU A 679 16.96 -21.14 2.87
C GLU A 679 15.63 -20.95 3.61
N ASP A 680 14.60 -20.75 2.80
CA ASP A 680 13.22 -21.02 3.12
C ASP A 680 13.09 -22.52 3.43
N GLU A 681 12.95 -22.91 4.70
CA GLU A 681 12.62 -24.31 5.03
C GLU A 681 11.34 -24.44 5.87
N ASP A 682 10.33 -24.91 5.14
CA ASP A 682 9.44 -25.99 5.54
C ASP A 682 10.20 -27.04 6.38
N ASN A 683 9.73 -27.28 7.61
CA ASN A 683 10.29 -28.33 8.46
C ASN A 683 9.96 -29.70 7.86
N ASN A 684 10.89 -30.29 7.10
CA ASN A 684 10.85 -31.70 6.76
C ASN A 684 11.34 -32.51 7.97
N PHE A 685 10.40 -33.17 8.62
CA PHE A 685 10.61 -34.17 9.65
C PHE A 685 10.72 -35.50 8.92
N ASP A 686 11.93 -35.97 8.66
CA ASP A 686 12.25 -37.37 8.37
C ASP A 686 13.76 -37.55 8.47
N ASP A 687 14.22 -38.11 9.58
CA ASP A 687 15.40 -38.98 9.68
C ASP A 687 15.68 -39.25 11.17
N LEU A 688 15.11 -40.34 11.70
CA LEU A 688 15.62 -41.06 12.87
C LEU A 688 14.85 -42.38 13.11
N GLU A 689 15.05 -43.36 12.22
CA GLU A 689 14.98 -44.81 12.48
C GLU A 689 15.58 -45.46 11.21
N HIS A 690 16.61 -46.32 11.23
CA HIS A 690 16.67 -47.57 11.96
C HIS A 690 18.10 -48.15 11.85
N CYS A 691 18.65 -48.69 12.93
CA CYS A 691 19.82 -49.58 12.91
C CYS A 691 19.35 -51.00 13.27
N ALA A 692 19.51 -51.95 12.34
CA ALA A 692 19.76 -53.39 12.56
C ALA A 692 19.73 -54.06 11.17
N GLU A 693 20.85 -54.63 10.70
CA GLU A 693 21.06 -56.09 10.51
C GLU A 693 20.25 -56.67 9.34
N THR A 694 20.73 -57.44 8.36
CA THR A 694 21.98 -58.15 8.04
C THR A 694 21.73 -58.77 6.66
N ASP A 695 22.77 -58.81 5.84
CA ASP A 695 23.20 -59.92 4.97
C ASP A 695 22.32 -60.49 3.82
N ASP A 696 23.08 -60.81 2.76
CA ASP A 696 22.92 -61.84 1.72
C ASP A 696 22.25 -61.49 0.37
N ASP A 697 23.17 -61.32 -0.60
CA ASP A 697 23.32 -62.11 -1.83
C ASP A 697 22.45 -61.86 -3.07
N ASP A 698 23.17 -61.37 -4.09
CA ASP A 698 23.38 -61.99 -5.42
C ASP A 698 22.33 -61.88 -6.55
N ASP A 699 22.91 -61.45 -7.68
CA ASP A 699 22.75 -61.93 -9.06
C ASP A 699 21.57 -61.45 -9.94
N ASP A 700 21.98 -60.60 -10.89
CA ASP A 700 21.96 -60.84 -12.35
C ASP A 700 20.66 -60.78 -13.20
N ASP A 701 20.88 -60.10 -14.33
CA ASP A 701 20.41 -60.37 -15.70
C ASP A 701 19.00 -59.92 -16.18
N ASP A 702 19.08 -58.92 -17.08
CA ASP A 702 18.68 -58.95 -18.49
C ASP A 702 17.20 -59.01 -18.94
N ASP A 703 16.95 -58.09 -19.89
CA ASP A 703 16.24 -58.24 -21.16
C ASP A 703 14.69 -58.29 -21.22
N ASP A 704 14.19 -57.20 -21.81
CA ASP A 704 13.44 -57.13 -23.08
C ASP A 704 11.99 -57.64 -23.23
N ASP A 705 11.27 -56.77 -23.93
CA ASP A 705 10.28 -57.02 -25.00
C ASP A 705 8.83 -57.43 -24.67
N ASP A 706 7.97 -56.44 -24.97
CA ASP A 706 6.97 -56.48 -26.04
C ASP A 706 5.56 -57.10 -25.83
N ASP A 707 4.63 -56.28 -26.31
CA ASP A 707 3.48 -56.59 -27.16
C ASP A 707 2.16 -57.13 -26.55
N ASP A 708 1.21 -56.20 -26.61
CA ASP A 708 0.01 -56.25 -27.45
C ASP A 708 -1.28 -56.97 -27.02
N ASP A 709 -2.34 -56.23 -27.36
CA ASP A 709 -3.66 -56.67 -27.83
C ASP A 709 -4.63 -57.31 -26.82
N ASP A 710 -5.95 -57.17 -26.96
CA ASP A 710 -6.91 -56.29 -27.64
C ASP A 710 -8.28 -56.87 -27.24
N ASP A 711 -9.35 -56.07 -27.31
CA ASP A 711 -10.74 -56.50 -27.51
C ASP A 711 -11.42 -57.42 -26.46
N SER A 712 -12.74 -57.43 -26.23
CA SER A 712 -13.94 -56.69 -26.63
C SER A 712 -15.10 -57.35 -25.86
N ASP A 713 -16.20 -56.62 -25.64
CA ASP A 713 -17.62 -57.03 -25.60
C ASP A 713 -18.05 -58.26 -24.74
N GLU A 714 -19.16 -58.28 -23.97
CA GLU A 714 -20.52 -57.98 -24.37
C GLU A 714 -21.46 -58.08 -23.12
N GLU A 715 -22.50 -57.23 -23.13
CA GLU A 715 -23.86 -57.35 -22.54
C GLU A 715 -24.41 -58.81 -22.46
N GLU A 716 -25.29 -59.29 -21.57
CA GLU A 716 -26.55 -58.82 -20.99
C GLU A 716 -26.95 -59.84 -19.88
N GLY A 717 -27.83 -59.45 -18.94
CA GLY A 717 -28.45 -60.42 -18.03
C GLY A 717 -29.43 -59.83 -17.01
N LEU A 718 -30.56 -59.29 -17.49
CA LEU A 718 -31.71 -58.92 -16.66
C LEU A 718 -32.62 -60.14 -16.38
N ALA A 719 -32.96 -60.35 -15.11
CA ALA A 719 -34.20 -61.03 -14.70
C ALA A 719 -34.66 -60.51 -13.33
N GLU A 720 -35.87 -59.95 -13.33
CA GLU A 720 -36.66 -59.44 -12.20
C GLU A 720 -37.03 -60.55 -11.19
N PHE A 721 -37.24 -60.21 -9.91
CA PHE A 721 -38.55 -60.33 -9.22
C PHE A 721 -38.48 -59.95 -7.70
N ASP A 722 -39.25 -58.92 -7.35
CA ASP A 722 -39.92 -58.51 -6.09
C ASP A 722 -39.58 -59.10 -4.70
N GLY A 723 -39.59 -58.20 -3.70
CA GLY A 723 -40.21 -58.51 -2.39
C GLY A 723 -39.56 -57.94 -1.12
N ASP A 724 -39.91 -56.70 -0.78
CA ASP A 724 -40.24 -56.13 0.54
C ASP A 724 -39.36 -56.30 1.82
N ASP A 725 -39.23 -55.13 2.46
CA ASP A 725 -39.17 -54.81 3.90
C ASP A 725 -37.93 -55.18 4.73
N ALA A 726 -37.10 -54.15 4.96
CA ALA A 726 -36.07 -54.13 5.99
C ALA A 726 -36.32 -53.02 7.02
N ASP A 727 -36.63 -53.45 8.23
CA ASP A 727 -36.42 -52.74 9.49
C ASP A 727 -34.92 -52.47 9.75
N GLY A 728 -34.62 -51.34 10.39
CA GLY A 728 -33.62 -51.32 11.46
C GLY A 728 -32.31 -50.54 11.25
N ALA A 729 -32.33 -49.33 11.81
CA ALA A 729 -31.24 -48.53 12.39
C ALA A 729 -30.32 -47.71 11.48
#